data_AF-A0A818H649-F1
#
_entry.id   AF-A0A818H649-F1
#
_cell.length_a   1.000
_cell.length_b   1.000
_cell.length_c   1.000
_cell.angle_alpha   90.00
_cell.angle_beta   90.00
_cell.angle_gamma   90.00
#
_symmetry.space_group_name_H-M   'P 1'
#
loop_
_entity.id
_entity.type
_entity.pdbx_description
1 polymer ?
#
loop_
_entity_poly.entity_id
_entity_poly.type
_entity_poly.pdbx_seq_one_letter_code
_entity_poly.pdbx_strand_id
1 'polypeptide(L)'
;MSIRRANPLDIQMLSSKLHEQLFSSVGEPEYSESNTMTSKTHLEKFNLGSTPSEILEDIEFDIPKLESKNLNEHFQIIAKKQSKPYVDLIKQLIQSKIPPQPTKWVYAKGWTKYSENGEITTSVDYPDEKVMVFDVETLVCEGNFAVLAVALSPKHWYSWCSSRLIDEEFRLQSNVELNDMIPLESDPSIPSLVIGHNVAFDRTYIKEQYQIESTAMRFLDTMSLHIMCSGFTHAQRLQYQSFEKGATLRTNDKDELTAEESLDEQYLSMLLANEKDKDMKTYSKMRTIQNLRWKLESSLNNLVSVHKLYCPTKKPISKAMQKIFVEGNISDVREHFQNLMSYCADDVRATFEVIQAVYPLFEERFPHPVTLSGMLEMSRMFLPINNNWTRFIHEAERTYESISSDIQHVLMQIANEACQQAIDRKYKNDPWLWDLDWSTQSIHFLKSSKAKALPSKNEAKVDNSIFKIAGNIWPTKIMTDNDPELTPSPAIKKILDTHSTLTKIQPHMPGYPSWYRDLCMKQPKNDDNEEESTWKPGPQLISTKMRVVPKLLRLTWLGYPVHYDDKHGWGYLVPGLEIDEAEKSSDFPYEAIQKVCEETKPFERSSTNMELQEIDDRLKKLEREIEVLEGRKQAFKYMENLLQQQEKLIERRRKLLPNGTQCPIHQGNGPYEVPNVPGCWFFKIPHKDGNEKNVGNPLAKSFGSKIADGTLRAHESTSAKWLLQWSKMLSYWENNEKRIKSQMAVQIKDDGTGIILPRVVVAGTVTRRAVEPTWLTASNAQTDRIGSELKAMVQAPPGYCFVGADVDSQELWIASILADAQFAEMHGSTAFGWMNLQGKKKDGTDLHSKVANLVGISRDQAKVFNYGRMYGAGKTFAEKLLMQFNHELTVDEAKEKADVMYSNTKGIKDRKSGLWRGGSESEMFNSLEAIARSKTPETPVLKCRISRALEPHNVDEAYMTSRVNWVVQSSAVDYLHLMLVCMKWLIDTYNIRCRFVLSIHDEVRYICHIDDRYRASLALQITNLLTRAMFASCLNMNDLPASVAFFSSIDVDRCLRKEPFMDCKTPSNPLGLEAAYNILPGESLTISEILTLTNKTLELSKPESITNKQLKSKEPLTIVEK
;
A
#
# COMPACT_ATOMS: atom_id res chain seq x y z
N MET A 1 36.98 -13.17 -34.24
CA MET A 1 35.52 -13.24 -34.03
C MET A 1 35.29 -14.42 -33.11
N SER A 2 34.89 -14.15 -31.86
CA SER A 2 34.49 -15.18 -30.90
C SER A 2 33.35 -16.01 -31.51
N ILE A 3 33.40 -17.34 -31.35
CA ILE A 3 32.32 -18.23 -31.77
C ILE A 3 31.19 -18.07 -30.75
N ARG A 4 30.03 -17.58 -31.19
CA ARG A 4 28.83 -17.38 -30.35
C ARG A 4 28.45 -18.70 -29.67
N ARG A 5 28.47 -18.73 -28.34
CA ARG A 5 27.97 -19.87 -27.55
C ARG A 5 26.46 -19.76 -27.41
N ALA A 6 25.74 -20.75 -27.92
CA ALA A 6 24.29 -20.80 -27.86
C ALA A 6 23.83 -22.21 -27.46
N ASN A 7 22.70 -22.30 -26.77
CA ASN A 7 22.09 -23.58 -26.44
C ASN A 7 21.36 -24.20 -27.67
N PRO A 8 20.84 -25.44 -27.59
CA PRO A 8 20.13 -26.10 -28.69
C PRO A 8 18.84 -25.39 -29.17
N LEU A 9 18.40 -24.35 -28.47
CA LEU A 9 17.23 -23.51 -28.76
C LEU A 9 17.63 -22.12 -29.29
N ASP A 10 18.90 -21.93 -29.68
CA ASP A 10 19.49 -20.67 -30.18
C ASP A 10 19.46 -19.49 -29.17
N ILE A 11 19.36 -19.80 -27.88
CA ILE A 11 19.53 -18.80 -26.81
C ILE A 11 21.01 -18.55 -26.59
N GLN A 12 21.44 -17.28 -26.70
CA GLN A 12 22.82 -16.88 -26.44
C GLN A 12 23.17 -17.09 -24.96
N MET A 13 24.21 -17.86 -24.72
CA MET A 13 24.73 -18.19 -23.39
C MET A 13 25.91 -17.27 -23.04
N LEU A 14 26.44 -17.40 -21.82
CA LEU A 14 27.67 -16.72 -21.42
C LEU A 14 28.85 -17.04 -22.36
N SER A 15 29.77 -16.07 -22.49
CA SER A 15 31.04 -16.25 -23.19
C SER A 15 31.84 -17.41 -22.58
N SER A 16 32.63 -18.11 -23.40
CA SER A 16 33.42 -19.26 -22.93
C SER A 16 34.32 -18.90 -21.75
N LYS A 17 34.93 -17.71 -21.77
CA LYS A 17 35.78 -17.23 -20.67
C LYS A 17 35.03 -17.08 -19.34
N LEU A 18 33.79 -16.57 -19.35
CA LEU A 18 32.98 -16.44 -18.13
C LEU A 18 32.40 -17.78 -17.68
N HIS A 19 31.98 -18.62 -18.63
CA HIS A 19 31.47 -19.96 -18.34
C HIS A 19 32.53 -20.83 -17.66
N GLU A 20 33.75 -20.86 -18.19
CA GLU A 20 34.87 -21.61 -17.62
C GLU A 20 35.20 -21.15 -16.19
N GLN A 21 35.07 -19.86 -15.88
CA GLN A 21 35.32 -19.34 -14.53
C GLN A 21 34.21 -19.70 -13.53
N LEU A 22 32.94 -19.69 -13.96
CA LEU A 22 31.78 -19.93 -13.10
C LEU A 22 31.45 -21.40 -12.91
N PHE A 23 31.58 -22.21 -13.97
CA PHE A 23 31.15 -23.60 -14.03
C PHE A 23 32.32 -24.58 -14.25
N SER A 24 33.54 -24.17 -13.87
CA SER A 24 34.78 -24.96 -14.01
C SER A 24 34.70 -26.41 -13.52
N SER A 25 33.82 -26.71 -12.55
CA SER A 25 33.68 -28.04 -11.97
C SER A 25 32.89 -29.03 -12.82
N VAL A 26 32.08 -28.56 -13.77
CA VAL A 26 31.12 -29.40 -14.51
C VAL A 26 31.45 -29.52 -16.00
N GLY A 27 32.20 -28.58 -16.56
CA GLY A 27 32.48 -28.53 -18.00
C GLY A 27 31.31 -27.96 -18.82
N GLU A 28 31.37 -28.08 -20.14
CA GLU A 28 30.28 -27.66 -21.05
C GLU A 28 29.01 -28.50 -20.79
N PRO A 29 27.82 -27.88 -20.78
CA PRO A 29 26.57 -28.59 -20.52
C PRO A 29 26.24 -29.54 -21.67
N GLU A 30 26.02 -30.81 -21.34
CA GLU A 30 25.50 -31.81 -22.28
C GLU A 30 23.97 -31.81 -22.24
N TYR A 31 23.33 -31.66 -23.40
CA TYR A 31 21.88 -31.64 -23.53
C TYR A 31 21.37 -32.93 -24.16
N SER A 32 20.38 -33.55 -23.52
CA SER A 32 19.70 -34.73 -24.08
C SER A 32 18.95 -34.36 -25.37
N GLU A 33 19.13 -35.16 -26.44
CA GLU A 33 18.40 -35.00 -27.70
C GLU A 33 16.88 -35.11 -27.50
N SER A 34 16.43 -36.01 -26.60
CA SER A 34 15.02 -36.18 -26.25
C SER A 34 14.43 -34.92 -25.63
N ASN A 35 15.15 -34.31 -24.68
CA ASN A 35 14.73 -33.08 -24.00
C ASN A 35 14.71 -31.89 -24.98
N THR A 36 15.69 -31.84 -25.87
CA THR A 36 15.78 -30.82 -26.93
C THR A 36 14.60 -30.90 -27.88
N MET A 37 14.27 -32.10 -28.38
CA MET A 37 13.13 -32.29 -29.27
C MET A 37 11.81 -31.94 -28.57
N THR A 38 11.65 -32.38 -27.32
CA THR A 38 10.45 -32.08 -26.51
C THR A 38 10.26 -30.58 -26.33
N SER A 39 11.34 -29.85 -26.08
CA SER A 39 11.32 -28.38 -25.95
C SER A 39 10.95 -27.71 -27.27
N LYS A 40 11.55 -28.13 -28.40
CA LYS A 40 11.22 -27.60 -29.72
C LYS A 40 9.75 -27.80 -30.09
N THR A 41 9.23 -29.01 -29.91
CA THR A 41 7.80 -29.31 -30.14
C THR A 41 6.89 -28.49 -29.23
N HIS A 42 7.30 -28.25 -27.97
CA HIS A 42 6.55 -27.39 -27.06
C HIS A 42 6.52 -25.93 -27.54
N LEU A 43 7.66 -25.37 -27.96
CA LEU A 43 7.74 -23.99 -28.45
C LEU A 43 6.95 -23.78 -29.75
N GLU A 44 7.03 -24.74 -30.68
CA GLU A 44 6.27 -24.74 -31.94
C GLU A 44 4.76 -24.65 -31.69
N LYS A 45 4.24 -25.40 -30.69
CA LYS A 45 2.83 -25.36 -30.31
C LYS A 45 2.35 -23.94 -29.95
N PHE A 46 3.23 -23.10 -29.42
CA PHE A 46 2.91 -21.73 -29.00
C PHE A 46 3.34 -20.66 -30.01
N ASN A 47 3.75 -21.06 -31.22
CA ASN A 47 4.31 -20.20 -32.27
C ASN A 47 5.55 -19.42 -31.78
N LEU A 48 6.46 -20.09 -31.06
CA LEU A 48 7.72 -19.54 -30.56
C LEU A 48 8.92 -20.27 -31.18
N GLY A 49 10.11 -19.67 -31.12
CA GLY A 49 11.38 -20.32 -31.50
C GLY A 49 11.77 -20.24 -32.98
N SER A 50 10.97 -19.59 -33.84
CA SER A 50 11.26 -19.42 -35.27
C SER A 50 11.90 -18.07 -35.65
N THR A 51 11.96 -17.12 -34.71
CA THR A 51 12.54 -15.78 -34.92
C THR A 51 14.03 -15.77 -34.56
N PRO A 52 14.92 -15.26 -35.43
CA PRO A 52 16.34 -15.14 -35.10
C PRO A 52 16.52 -14.21 -33.90
N SER A 53 17.33 -14.64 -32.93
CA SER A 53 17.61 -13.86 -31.73
C SER A 53 18.47 -12.63 -32.04
N GLU A 54 18.27 -11.55 -31.28
CA GLU A 54 19.17 -10.40 -31.30
C GLU A 54 20.52 -10.80 -30.68
N ILE A 55 21.60 -10.50 -31.39
CA ILE A 55 22.95 -10.85 -30.97
C ILE A 55 23.40 -9.79 -29.96
N LEU A 56 23.58 -10.22 -28.71
CA LEU A 56 24.17 -9.40 -27.66
C LEU A 56 25.70 -9.40 -27.80
N GLU A 57 26.35 -8.34 -27.34
CA GLU A 57 27.81 -8.27 -27.29
C GLU A 57 28.37 -9.36 -26.36
N ASP A 58 29.38 -10.09 -26.83
CA ASP A 58 30.08 -11.08 -25.98
C ASP A 58 31.00 -10.35 -25.00
N ILE A 59 30.65 -10.43 -23.71
CA ILE A 59 31.37 -9.75 -22.63
C ILE A 59 32.42 -10.69 -22.03
N GLU A 60 33.65 -10.19 -21.93
CA GLU A 60 34.79 -10.94 -21.38
C GLU A 60 35.62 -10.10 -20.42
N PHE A 61 35.71 -10.57 -19.17
CA PHE A 61 36.59 -10.07 -18.12
C PHE A 61 36.90 -11.18 -17.10
N ASP A 62 37.84 -10.92 -16.19
CA ASP A 62 38.21 -11.85 -15.13
C ASP A 62 37.38 -11.58 -13.87
N ILE A 63 36.64 -12.59 -13.41
CA ILE A 63 35.82 -12.52 -12.21
C ILE A 63 36.75 -12.58 -10.99
N PRO A 64 36.43 -11.88 -9.88
CA PRO A 64 37.11 -12.03 -8.60
C PRO A 64 37.33 -13.49 -8.22
N LYS A 65 38.51 -13.78 -7.66
CA LYS A 65 38.89 -15.14 -7.27
C LYS A 65 37.88 -15.73 -6.29
N LEU A 66 37.17 -16.77 -6.74
CA LEU A 66 36.21 -17.50 -5.93
C LEU A 66 36.92 -18.37 -4.87
N GLU A 67 36.31 -18.48 -3.69
CA GLU A 67 36.84 -19.28 -2.56
C GLU A 67 36.70 -20.80 -2.79
N SER A 68 35.76 -21.22 -3.64
CA SER A 68 35.56 -22.61 -4.07
C SER A 68 35.23 -22.63 -5.57
N LYS A 69 35.45 -23.79 -6.20
CA LYS A 69 35.02 -24.07 -7.59
C LYS A 69 33.50 -24.27 -7.68
N ASN A 70 32.86 -24.64 -6.58
CA ASN A 70 31.41 -24.77 -6.51
C ASN A 70 30.80 -23.46 -5.99
N LEU A 71 29.87 -22.86 -6.75
CA LEU A 71 29.24 -21.59 -6.39
C LEU A 71 28.46 -21.68 -5.07
N ASN A 72 27.73 -22.77 -4.82
CA ASN A 72 26.99 -22.95 -3.56
C ASN A 72 27.95 -22.98 -2.36
N GLU A 73 29.05 -23.73 -2.46
CA GLU A 73 30.09 -23.74 -1.41
C GLU A 73 30.75 -22.37 -1.23
N HIS A 74 31.03 -21.65 -2.32
CA HIS A 74 31.57 -20.30 -2.26
C HIS A 74 30.65 -19.38 -1.44
N PHE A 75 29.35 -19.35 -1.75
CA PHE A 75 28.36 -18.56 -1.01
C PHE A 75 28.23 -18.98 0.46
N GLN A 76 28.33 -20.28 0.76
CA GLN A 76 28.36 -20.76 2.14
C GLN A 76 29.60 -20.29 2.91
N ILE A 77 30.78 -20.32 2.27
CA ILE A 77 32.04 -19.91 2.89
C ILE A 77 32.01 -18.42 3.18
N ILE A 78 31.66 -17.57 2.21
CA ILE A 78 31.63 -16.12 2.42
C ILE A 78 30.57 -15.72 3.46
N ALA A 79 29.38 -16.34 3.43
CA ALA A 79 28.35 -16.07 4.42
C ALA A 79 28.77 -16.52 5.82
N LYS A 80 29.42 -17.68 5.97
CA LYS A 80 29.97 -18.14 7.25
C LYS A 80 31.04 -17.17 7.76
N LYS A 81 31.96 -16.72 6.91
CA LYS A 81 32.99 -15.73 7.30
C LYS A 81 32.35 -14.44 7.82
N GLN A 82 31.31 -13.93 7.14
CA GLN A 82 30.62 -12.70 7.53
C GLN A 82 29.78 -12.84 8.81
N SER A 83 29.07 -13.97 8.98
CA SER A 83 28.13 -14.18 10.09
C SER A 83 28.75 -14.79 11.35
N LYS A 84 29.90 -15.49 11.22
CA LYS A 84 30.59 -16.17 12.35
C LYS A 84 30.73 -15.33 13.62
N PRO A 85 31.25 -14.08 13.60
CA PRO A 85 31.40 -13.31 14.84
C PRO A 85 30.06 -13.10 15.56
N TYR A 86 28.97 -12.92 14.83
CA TYR A 86 27.64 -12.73 15.42
C TYR A 86 27.02 -14.05 15.87
N VAL A 87 27.21 -15.15 15.13
CA VAL A 87 26.73 -16.49 15.51
C VAL A 87 27.39 -16.94 16.82
N ASP A 88 28.69 -16.70 16.98
CA ASP A 88 29.42 -17.04 18.20
C ASP A 88 28.87 -16.25 19.40
N LEU A 89 28.56 -14.96 19.21
CA LEU A 89 27.90 -14.11 20.22
C LEU A 89 26.47 -14.59 20.57
N ILE A 90 25.68 -15.01 19.57
CA ILE A 90 24.32 -15.55 19.81
C ILE A 90 24.40 -16.84 20.63
N LYS A 91 25.32 -17.74 20.27
CA LYS A 91 25.53 -19.01 20.99
C LYS A 91 25.96 -18.76 22.43
N GLN A 92 26.85 -17.78 22.65
CA GLN A 92 27.25 -17.36 23.99
C GLN A 92 26.04 -16.86 24.81
N LEU A 93 25.17 -16.04 24.21
CA LEU A 93 23.97 -15.54 24.87
C LEU A 93 22.98 -16.67 25.21
N ILE A 94 22.68 -17.56 24.25
CA ILE A 94 21.70 -18.63 24.43
C ILE A 94 22.13 -19.64 25.50
N GLN A 95 23.44 -19.93 25.59
CA GLN A 95 23.99 -20.86 26.58
C GLN A 95 24.08 -20.26 27.99
N SER A 96 24.01 -18.93 28.12
CA SER A 96 24.09 -18.24 29.40
C SER A 96 22.80 -18.39 30.23
N LYS A 97 22.93 -18.26 31.55
CA LYS A 97 21.79 -18.13 32.46
C LYS A 97 21.54 -16.65 32.75
N ILE A 98 20.27 -16.30 32.91
CA ILE A 98 19.87 -14.92 33.22
C ILE A 98 20.41 -14.56 34.62
N PRO A 99 21.20 -13.48 34.76
CA PRO A 99 21.61 -12.96 36.08
C PRO A 99 20.38 -12.50 36.88
N PRO A 100 20.42 -12.56 38.23
CA PRO A 100 19.30 -12.15 39.06
C PRO A 100 18.92 -10.69 38.79
N GLN A 101 17.63 -10.45 38.61
CA GLN A 101 17.11 -9.11 38.34
C GLN A 101 17.30 -8.20 39.56
N PRO A 102 17.75 -6.95 39.38
CA PRO A 102 17.87 -5.98 40.46
C PRO A 102 16.52 -5.73 41.16
N THR A 103 16.51 -5.66 42.48
CA THR A 103 15.30 -5.35 43.27
C THR A 103 14.98 -3.86 43.32
N LYS A 104 15.99 -3.01 43.13
CA LYS A 104 15.86 -1.54 43.10
C LYS A 104 16.71 -0.96 41.98
N TRP A 105 16.09 -0.17 41.12
CA TRP A 105 16.74 0.51 40.00
C TRP A 105 17.28 1.87 40.41
N VAL A 106 18.46 2.24 39.93
CA VAL A 106 19.08 3.54 40.18
C VAL A 106 18.45 4.59 39.28
N TYR A 107 18.05 5.71 39.88
CA TYR A 107 17.54 6.88 39.18
C TYR A 107 18.69 7.87 38.92
N ALA A 108 19.49 7.61 37.88
CA ALA A 108 20.66 8.42 37.52
C ALA A 108 20.81 8.52 36.00
N LYS A 109 21.37 9.64 35.52
CA LYS A 109 21.49 9.96 34.09
C LYS A 109 22.49 9.03 33.41
N GLY A 110 22.13 8.57 32.21
CA GLY A 110 22.99 7.68 31.42
C GLY A 110 22.92 6.23 31.87
N TRP A 111 23.95 5.44 31.55
CA TRP A 111 23.97 4.02 31.85
C TRP A 111 24.44 3.72 33.27
N THR A 112 23.72 2.79 33.91
CA THR A 112 24.10 2.15 35.17
C THR A 112 24.22 0.66 34.96
N LYS A 113 25.37 0.09 35.32
CA LYS A 113 25.67 -1.35 35.30
C LYS A 113 25.40 -1.95 36.68
N TYR A 114 24.75 -3.11 36.71
CA TYR A 114 24.47 -3.87 37.94
C TYR A 114 25.33 -5.13 37.99
N SER A 115 25.98 -5.39 39.12
CA SER A 115 26.79 -6.60 39.37
C SER A 115 26.00 -7.91 39.30
N GLU A 116 26.70 -9.05 39.24
CA GLU A 116 26.12 -10.40 39.21
C GLU A 116 25.18 -10.71 40.39
N ASN A 117 25.33 -10.01 41.53
CA ASN A 117 24.45 -10.15 42.70
C ASN A 117 23.31 -9.13 42.74
N GLY A 118 23.25 -8.19 41.78
CA GLY A 118 22.24 -7.13 41.71
C GLY A 118 22.46 -5.93 42.65
N GLU A 119 23.56 -5.90 43.43
CA GLU A 119 23.77 -4.91 44.51
C GLU A 119 24.77 -3.79 44.18
N ILE A 120 25.89 -4.09 43.50
CA ILE A 120 26.92 -3.10 43.18
C ILE A 120 26.58 -2.41 41.86
N THR A 121 26.52 -1.08 41.88
CA THR A 121 26.18 -0.24 40.72
C THR A 121 27.37 0.63 40.30
N THR A 122 27.72 0.57 39.03
CA THR A 122 28.75 1.45 38.44
C THR A 122 28.14 2.21 37.27
N SER A 123 28.29 3.53 37.24
CA SER A 123 27.95 4.32 36.06
C SER A 123 28.96 4.05 34.96
N VAL A 124 28.48 3.82 33.75
CA VAL A 124 29.29 3.54 32.56
C VAL A 124 28.82 4.46 31.42
N ASP A 125 29.69 4.74 30.46
CA ASP A 125 29.30 5.52 29.28
C ASP A 125 28.54 4.68 28.25
N TYR A 126 28.86 3.39 28.19
CA TYR A 126 28.27 2.38 27.30
C TYR A 126 28.37 0.99 27.95
N PRO A 127 27.52 0.02 27.57
CA PRO A 127 27.66 -1.37 28.04
C PRO A 127 28.97 -2.02 27.57
N ASP A 128 29.64 -2.78 28.46
CA ASP A 128 30.95 -3.39 28.18
C ASP A 128 30.84 -4.62 27.25
N GLU A 129 29.75 -5.38 27.37
CA GLU A 129 29.55 -6.63 26.63
C GLU A 129 29.16 -6.41 25.18
N LYS A 130 29.61 -7.33 24.31
CA LYS A 130 29.39 -7.28 22.86
C LYS A 130 28.06 -7.88 22.41
N VAL A 131 27.34 -8.57 23.30
CA VAL A 131 26.01 -9.12 23.02
C VAL A 131 25.06 -8.77 24.14
N MET A 132 23.89 -8.25 23.78
CA MET A 132 22.87 -7.86 24.74
C MET A 132 21.46 -7.95 24.15
N VAL A 133 20.49 -8.18 25.03
CA VAL A 133 19.07 -7.96 24.74
C VAL A 133 18.71 -6.54 25.19
N PHE A 134 18.01 -5.78 24.36
CA PHE A 134 17.80 -4.35 24.57
C PHE A 134 16.37 -3.95 24.22
N ASP A 135 15.82 -3.03 25.00
CA ASP A 135 14.48 -2.47 24.85
C ASP A 135 14.45 -1.00 25.30
N VAL A 136 13.73 -0.15 24.56
CA VAL A 136 13.62 1.30 24.80
C VAL A 136 12.17 1.72 24.92
N GLU A 137 11.86 2.49 25.97
CA GLU A 137 10.54 3.07 26.18
C GLU A 137 10.51 4.58 25.92
N THR A 138 9.42 5.02 25.29
CA THR A 138 9.18 6.41 24.88
C THR A 138 7.78 6.86 25.28
N LEU A 139 7.61 8.15 25.56
CA LEU A 139 6.30 8.75 25.86
C LEU A 139 5.62 9.28 24.60
N VAL A 140 4.51 8.66 24.18
CA VAL A 140 3.79 9.04 22.94
C VAL A 140 3.29 10.49 22.99
N CYS A 141 2.85 10.97 24.15
CA CYS A 141 2.32 12.31 24.36
C CYS A 141 3.39 13.42 24.29
N GLU A 142 4.66 13.11 24.59
CA GLU A 142 5.74 14.09 24.70
C GLU A 142 6.72 14.07 23.51
N GLY A 143 6.46 13.23 22.50
CA GLY A 143 7.20 13.17 21.24
C GLY A 143 8.20 12.01 21.16
N ASN A 144 9.12 12.10 20.20
CA ASN A 144 10.03 11.00 19.84
C ASN A 144 11.31 10.95 20.71
N PHE A 145 11.19 11.07 22.03
CA PHE A 145 12.34 11.03 22.94
C PHE A 145 12.40 9.71 23.70
N ALA A 146 13.59 9.11 23.75
CA ALA A 146 13.84 7.98 24.63
C ALA A 146 13.79 8.45 26.10
N VAL A 147 13.06 7.70 26.93
CA VAL A 147 12.87 8.03 28.35
C VAL A 147 13.63 7.04 29.24
N LEU A 148 13.41 5.75 29.01
CA LEU A 148 14.04 4.64 29.72
C LEU A 148 14.55 3.62 28.72
N ALA A 149 15.63 2.93 29.07
CA ALA A 149 16.02 1.71 28.37
C ALA A 149 16.62 0.69 29.33
N VAL A 150 16.44 -0.58 29.01
CA VAL A 150 17.02 -1.70 29.78
C VAL A 150 17.81 -2.58 28.83
N ALA A 151 18.99 -3.01 29.27
CA ALA A 151 19.76 -4.01 28.55
C ALA A 151 20.14 -5.19 29.47
N LEU A 152 20.16 -6.38 28.88
CA LEU A 152 20.55 -7.62 29.53
C LEU A 152 21.70 -8.26 28.74
N SER A 153 22.85 -8.38 29.38
CA SER A 153 24.00 -9.12 28.85
C SER A 153 24.07 -10.51 29.50
N PRO A 154 24.96 -11.42 29.01
CA PRO A 154 25.16 -12.72 29.65
C PRO A 154 25.58 -12.68 31.14
N LYS A 155 26.05 -11.53 31.64
CA LYS A 155 26.62 -11.38 32.99
C LYS A 155 25.91 -10.31 33.84
N HIS A 156 25.48 -9.22 33.22
CA HIS A 156 25.03 -8.01 33.92
C HIS A 156 23.71 -7.48 33.35
N TRP A 157 22.93 -6.84 34.22
CA TRP A 157 21.84 -5.96 33.86
C TRP A 157 22.35 -4.53 33.69
N TYR A 158 21.68 -3.77 32.83
CA TYR A 158 21.94 -2.35 32.59
C TYR A 158 20.64 -1.57 32.56
N SER A 159 20.64 -0.38 33.14
CA SER A 159 19.55 0.58 33.00
C SER A 159 20.07 1.90 32.46
N TRP A 160 19.33 2.52 31.56
CA TRP A 160 19.59 3.85 31.05
C TRP A 160 18.42 4.78 31.37
N CYS A 161 18.73 5.97 31.87
CA CYS A 161 17.73 7.02 32.07
C CYS A 161 18.11 8.27 31.27
N SER A 162 17.11 8.81 30.58
CA SER A 162 17.24 10.05 29.81
C SER A 162 17.54 11.24 30.71
N SER A 163 18.30 12.21 30.20
CA SER A 163 18.50 13.49 30.88
C SER A 163 17.18 14.22 31.12
N ARG A 164 16.22 14.11 30.18
CA ARG A 164 14.90 14.77 30.30
C ARG A 164 14.07 14.23 31.45
N LEU A 165 14.27 12.96 31.80
CA LEU A 165 13.56 12.35 32.92
C LEU A 165 14.06 12.94 34.25
N ILE A 166 15.36 13.20 34.37
CA ILE A 166 16.02 13.54 35.63
C ILE A 166 16.17 15.05 35.83
N ASP A 167 16.50 15.77 34.76
CA ASP A 167 16.65 17.22 34.81
C ASP A 167 15.27 17.86 34.99
N GLU A 168 15.12 18.73 36.02
CA GLU A 168 13.87 19.47 36.28
C GLU A 168 13.72 20.71 35.36
N GLU A 169 14.76 21.05 34.59
CA GLU A 169 14.75 22.19 33.68
C GLU A 169 13.90 21.91 32.43
N PHE A 170 12.95 22.81 32.16
CA PHE A 170 12.07 22.74 31.00
C PHE A 170 12.84 23.00 29.70
N ARG A 171 13.06 21.97 28.88
CA ARG A 171 13.62 22.13 27.53
C ARG A 171 12.53 22.23 26.48
N LEU A 172 12.39 23.41 25.88
CA LEU A 172 11.50 23.73 24.76
C LEU A 172 12.02 23.19 23.41
N GLN A 173 12.61 22.00 23.38
CA GLN A 173 13.14 21.39 22.15
C GLN A 173 12.11 20.42 21.55
N SER A 174 11.63 20.76 20.35
CA SER A 174 10.70 19.94 19.56
C SER A 174 11.38 18.82 18.77
N ASN A 175 12.68 18.96 18.44
CA ASN A 175 13.43 18.02 17.61
C ASN A 175 14.45 17.21 18.43
N VAL A 176 14.70 15.98 17.99
CA VAL A 176 15.68 15.07 18.61
C VAL A 176 17.09 15.37 18.07
N GLU A 177 18.02 15.61 18.97
CA GLU A 177 19.44 15.80 18.65
C GLU A 177 20.26 14.54 18.97
N LEU A 178 21.46 14.43 18.38
CA LEU A 178 22.39 13.32 18.64
C LEU A 178 22.78 13.16 20.13
N ASN A 179 22.69 14.22 20.92
CA ASN A 179 23.00 14.19 22.36
C ASN A 179 21.86 13.59 23.20
N ASP A 180 20.64 13.55 22.68
CA ASP A 180 19.48 12.93 23.33
C ASP A 180 19.42 11.41 23.07
N MET A 181 20.29 10.88 22.20
CA MET A 181 20.32 9.46 21.80
C MET A 181 21.12 8.58 22.77
N ILE A 182 20.80 7.30 22.79
CA ILE A 182 21.41 6.29 23.65
C ILE A 182 22.74 5.83 23.02
N PRO A 183 23.90 6.02 23.69
CA PRO A 183 25.16 5.46 23.24
C PRO A 183 25.23 3.96 23.57
N LEU A 184 25.62 3.13 22.60
CA LEU A 184 25.79 1.68 22.80
C LEU A 184 27.14 1.16 22.33
N GLU A 185 27.93 1.96 21.62
CA GLU A 185 29.23 1.52 21.10
C GLU A 185 30.38 2.39 21.59
N SER A 186 31.52 1.76 21.80
CA SER A 186 32.79 2.43 22.06
C SER A 186 33.72 2.44 20.87
N ASP A 187 33.82 1.30 20.18
CA ASP A 187 34.62 1.11 18.96
C ASP A 187 33.74 0.55 17.83
N PRO A 188 33.53 1.30 16.73
CA PRO A 188 32.68 0.89 15.63
C PRO A 188 33.26 -0.28 14.82
N SER A 189 34.53 -0.62 14.98
CA SER A 189 35.19 -1.72 14.25
C SER A 189 34.93 -3.10 14.84
N ILE A 190 34.51 -3.16 16.12
CA ILE A 190 34.35 -4.42 16.85
C ILE A 190 32.94 -4.98 16.62
N PRO A 191 32.78 -6.21 16.10
CA PRO A 191 31.48 -6.84 15.94
C PRO A 191 30.71 -6.94 17.26
N SER A 192 29.53 -6.33 17.28
CA SER A 192 28.61 -6.32 18.42
C SER A 192 27.19 -6.65 17.95
N LEU A 193 26.39 -7.28 18.81
CA LEU A 193 25.05 -7.74 18.49
C LEU A 193 24.03 -7.28 19.52
N VAL A 194 23.00 -6.59 19.04
CA VAL A 194 21.84 -6.20 19.84
C VAL A 194 20.64 -7.03 19.42
N ILE A 195 19.96 -7.64 20.38
CA ILE A 195 18.76 -8.45 20.17
C ILE A 195 17.57 -7.74 20.81
N GLY A 196 16.47 -7.62 20.09
CA GLY A 196 15.25 -6.99 20.60
C GLY A 196 13.99 -7.64 20.06
N HIS A 197 12.84 -7.23 20.56
CA HIS A 197 11.55 -7.57 19.98
C HIS A 197 11.00 -6.34 19.27
N ASN A 198 10.90 -6.39 17.93
CA ASN A 198 10.71 -5.19 17.11
C ASN A 198 11.90 -4.20 17.23
N VAL A 199 13.11 -4.75 17.22
CA VAL A 199 14.39 -4.03 17.42
C VAL A 199 14.60 -2.84 16.48
N ALA A 200 13.90 -2.79 15.35
CA ALA A 200 13.96 -1.68 14.42
C ALA A 200 13.44 -0.37 15.03
N PHE A 201 12.52 -0.45 16.00
CA PHE A 201 12.07 0.70 16.79
C PHE A 201 13.18 1.15 17.75
N ASP A 202 13.71 0.24 18.56
CA ASP A 202 14.78 0.51 19.54
C ASP A 202 16.02 1.08 18.87
N ARG A 203 16.36 0.53 17.70
CA ARG A 203 17.48 0.97 16.86
C ARG A 203 17.42 2.45 16.52
N THR A 204 16.23 3.03 16.38
CA THR A 204 16.10 4.45 16.04
C THR A 204 16.64 5.37 17.14
N TYR A 205 16.77 4.90 18.37
CA TYR A 205 17.29 5.70 19.49
C TYR A 205 18.78 5.49 19.76
N ILE A 206 19.46 4.69 18.94
CA ILE A 206 20.89 4.38 19.11
C ILE A 206 21.73 5.42 18.36
N LYS A 207 22.64 6.08 19.08
CA LYS A 207 23.45 7.21 18.60
C LYS A 207 24.33 6.85 17.39
N GLU A 208 25.04 5.73 17.46
CA GLU A 208 26.07 5.36 16.48
C GLU A 208 25.48 4.91 15.14
N GLN A 209 24.20 4.54 15.13
CA GLN A 209 23.49 4.14 13.91
C GLN A 209 23.25 5.30 12.94
N TYR A 210 23.38 6.55 13.41
CA TYR A 210 23.32 7.78 12.61
C TYR A 210 24.68 8.17 12.02
N GLN A 211 25.73 7.36 12.16
CA GLN A 211 26.96 7.59 11.41
C GLN A 211 26.78 7.17 9.95
N ILE A 212 27.39 7.90 9.00
CA ILE A 212 27.36 7.55 7.56
C ILE A 212 28.25 6.32 7.31
N GLU A 213 29.44 6.32 7.91
CA GLU A 213 30.36 5.20 7.86
C GLU A 213 29.76 3.98 8.57
N SER A 214 30.13 2.79 8.07
CA SER A 214 29.49 1.55 8.52
C SER A 214 30.08 1.08 9.84
N THR A 215 29.22 0.85 10.85
CA THR A 215 29.64 0.18 12.08
C THR A 215 29.50 -1.34 11.98
N ALA A 216 30.27 -2.04 12.81
CA ALA A 216 30.22 -3.48 12.95
C ALA A 216 29.03 -3.95 13.82
N MET A 217 28.23 -3.06 14.41
CA MET A 217 26.99 -3.44 15.08
C MET A 217 26.02 -4.15 14.14
N ARG A 218 25.33 -5.17 14.64
CA ARG A 218 24.18 -5.78 13.97
C ARG A 218 23.00 -5.90 14.93
N PHE A 219 21.81 -6.00 14.35
CA PHE A 219 20.57 -6.17 15.09
C PHE A 219 19.89 -7.46 14.69
N LEU A 220 19.38 -8.18 15.68
CA LEU A 220 18.57 -9.38 15.47
C LEU A 220 17.21 -9.20 16.11
N ASP A 221 16.16 -9.33 15.30
CA ASP A 221 14.79 -9.13 15.73
C ASP A 221 14.10 -10.47 16.01
N THR A 222 13.71 -10.68 17.28
CA THR A 222 12.95 -11.87 17.68
C THR A 222 11.56 -11.94 17.02
N MET A 223 10.95 -10.78 16.71
CA MET A 223 9.67 -10.74 16.01
C MET A 223 9.83 -11.25 14.57
N SER A 224 10.86 -10.78 13.84
CA SER A 224 11.20 -11.26 12.50
C SER A 224 11.47 -12.78 12.47
N LEU A 225 12.24 -13.30 13.44
CA LEU A 225 12.50 -14.74 13.58
C LEU A 225 11.22 -15.55 13.85
N HIS A 226 10.32 -15.02 14.68
CA HIS A 226 9.02 -15.65 14.90
C HIS A 226 8.17 -15.66 13.63
N ILE A 227 8.05 -14.54 12.91
CA ILE A 227 7.21 -14.43 11.72
C ILE A 227 7.63 -15.43 10.64
N MET A 228 8.93 -15.63 10.44
CA MET A 228 9.44 -16.60 9.46
C MET A 228 9.28 -18.06 9.90
N CYS A 229 9.39 -18.35 11.19
CA CYS A 229 9.27 -19.73 11.71
C CYS A 229 7.80 -20.16 11.91
N SER A 230 6.98 -19.29 12.50
CA SER A 230 5.64 -19.57 13.00
C SER A 230 4.70 -18.37 12.88
N GLY A 231 4.84 -17.53 11.84
CA GLY A 231 3.93 -16.40 11.61
C GLY A 231 2.65 -16.78 10.85
N PHE A 232 1.60 -15.98 11.03
CA PHE A 232 0.34 -16.09 10.27
C PHE A 232 0.37 -15.34 8.93
N THR A 233 -0.31 -15.89 7.93
CA THR A 233 -0.73 -15.10 6.75
C THR A 233 -1.82 -14.09 7.10
N HIS A 234 -2.06 -13.11 6.21
CA HIS A 234 -3.15 -12.14 6.41
C HIS A 234 -4.52 -12.82 6.58
N ALA A 235 -4.83 -13.82 5.75
CA ALA A 235 -6.08 -14.57 5.83
C ALA A 235 -6.20 -15.34 7.16
N GLN A 236 -5.14 -16.06 7.58
CA GLN A 236 -5.11 -16.76 8.86
C GLN A 236 -5.24 -15.80 10.03
N ARG A 237 -4.59 -14.63 9.98
CA ARG A 237 -4.66 -13.61 11.03
C ARG A 237 -6.08 -13.06 11.20
N LEU A 238 -6.77 -12.74 10.09
CA LEU A 238 -8.18 -12.29 10.15
C LEU A 238 -9.09 -13.35 10.74
N GLN A 239 -8.91 -14.62 10.33
CA GLN A 239 -9.65 -15.73 10.92
C GLN A 239 -9.36 -15.84 12.41
N TYR A 240 -8.11 -15.90 12.82
CA TYR A 240 -7.70 -15.98 14.22
C TYR A 240 -8.32 -14.87 15.07
N GLN A 241 -8.23 -13.62 14.63
CA GLN A 241 -8.81 -12.46 15.32
C GLN A 241 -10.35 -12.53 15.40
N SER A 242 -11.02 -13.00 14.34
CA SER A 242 -12.48 -13.18 14.36
C SER A 242 -12.92 -14.21 15.39
N PHE A 243 -12.13 -15.29 15.56
CA PHE A 243 -12.38 -16.31 16.57
C PHE A 243 -12.13 -15.78 17.99
N GLU A 244 -11.03 -15.08 18.24
CA GLU A 244 -10.76 -14.49 19.57
C GLU A 244 -11.84 -13.50 19.98
N LYS A 245 -12.27 -12.61 19.06
CA LYS A 245 -13.37 -11.68 19.32
C LYS A 245 -14.69 -12.41 19.60
N GLY A 246 -14.99 -13.46 18.84
CA GLY A 246 -16.18 -14.29 19.05
C GLY A 246 -16.16 -15.04 20.38
N ALA A 247 -15.00 -15.49 20.86
CA ALA A 247 -14.85 -16.08 22.18
C ALA A 247 -15.04 -15.06 23.31
N THR A 248 -14.52 -13.83 23.14
CA THR A 248 -14.63 -12.75 24.13
C THR A 248 -16.04 -12.17 24.25
N LEU A 249 -16.84 -12.20 23.17
CA LEU A 249 -18.25 -11.79 23.20
C LEU A 249 -19.12 -12.80 23.96
N ARG A 250 -18.83 -14.10 23.85
CA ARG A 250 -19.55 -15.17 24.58
C ARG A 250 -19.30 -15.15 26.09
N THR A 251 -18.20 -14.57 26.55
CA THR A 251 -17.91 -14.44 27.99
C THR A 251 -18.59 -13.24 28.65
N ASN A 252 -19.18 -12.32 27.87
CA ASN A 252 -19.85 -11.12 28.39
C ASN A 252 -21.38 -11.20 28.42
N ASP A 253 -21.98 -12.17 27.72
CA ASP A 253 -23.42 -12.45 27.83
C ASP A 253 -23.66 -13.41 29.00
N LYS A 254 -24.45 -12.94 29.98
CA LYS A 254 -24.84 -13.68 31.19
C LYS A 254 -25.85 -14.80 30.89
N ASP A 255 -25.44 -15.81 30.14
CA ASP A 255 -26.13 -17.10 30.15
C ASP A 255 -25.27 -18.10 30.92
N GLU A 256 -25.77 -18.50 32.09
CA GLU A 256 -25.27 -19.62 32.89
C GLU A 256 -25.43 -20.94 32.12
N LEU A 257 -24.53 -21.17 31.17
CA LEU A 257 -24.19 -22.50 30.67
C LEU A 257 -22.73 -22.73 31.05
N THR A 258 -22.57 -23.60 32.03
CA THR A 258 -21.33 -24.18 32.59
C THR A 258 -20.03 -23.85 31.87
N ALA A 259 -19.08 -23.32 32.64
CA ALA A 259 -17.69 -23.00 32.30
C ALA A 259 -16.81 -24.21 31.87
N GLU A 260 -17.40 -25.27 31.31
CA GLU A 260 -16.72 -26.47 30.80
C GLU A 260 -16.50 -26.42 29.27
N GLU A 261 -16.91 -25.36 28.57
CA GLU A 261 -16.72 -25.20 27.12
C GLU A 261 -15.65 -24.15 26.74
N SER A 262 -14.70 -23.82 27.62
CA SER A 262 -13.39 -23.37 27.12
C SER A 262 -12.68 -24.58 26.55
N LEU A 263 -12.55 -24.64 25.22
CA LEU A 263 -11.72 -25.62 24.53
C LEU A 263 -10.26 -25.45 25.00
N ASP A 264 -9.90 -26.06 26.13
CA ASP A 264 -8.55 -26.11 26.66
C ASP A 264 -7.62 -26.72 25.61
N GLU A 265 -6.42 -26.15 25.45
CA GLU A 265 -5.35 -26.72 24.62
C GLU A 265 -5.05 -28.18 24.99
N GLN A 266 -5.24 -28.55 26.27
CA GLN A 266 -5.15 -29.93 26.75
C GLN A 266 -6.25 -30.83 26.16
N TYR A 267 -7.50 -30.37 26.07
CA TYR A 267 -8.61 -31.13 25.49
C TYR A 267 -8.44 -31.35 23.98
N LEU A 268 -7.92 -30.34 23.28
CA LEU A 268 -7.51 -30.45 21.86
C LEU A 268 -6.37 -31.46 21.66
N SER A 269 -5.37 -31.47 22.53
CA SER A 269 -4.26 -32.45 22.46
C SER A 269 -4.73 -33.88 22.75
N MET A 270 -5.65 -34.05 23.70
CA MET A 270 -6.19 -35.34 24.12
C MET A 270 -7.13 -35.95 23.06
N LEU A 271 -7.90 -35.12 22.35
CA LEU A 271 -8.72 -35.55 21.21
C LEU A 271 -7.90 -35.95 19.97
N LEU A 272 -6.72 -35.36 19.77
CA LEU A 272 -5.81 -35.73 18.68
C LEU A 272 -5.10 -37.08 18.92
N ALA A 273 -5.01 -37.55 20.17
CA ALA A 273 -4.38 -38.82 20.53
C ALA A 273 -5.29 -40.06 20.32
N ASN A 274 -6.62 -39.88 20.29
CA ASN A 274 -7.59 -40.96 20.18
C ASN A 274 -8.17 -41.08 18.76
N GLU A 275 -7.40 -41.63 17.82
CA GLU A 275 -7.81 -41.84 16.42
C GLU A 275 -8.81 -43.00 16.20
N LYS A 276 -9.27 -43.71 17.23
CA LYS A 276 -9.92 -45.04 17.06
C LYS A 276 -11.45 -45.10 17.11
N ASP A 277 -12.18 -44.05 17.49
CA ASP A 277 -13.64 -44.11 17.58
C ASP A 277 -14.36 -43.44 16.40
N LYS A 278 -15.00 -44.28 15.56
CA LYS A 278 -15.63 -43.92 14.28
C LYS A 278 -17.12 -43.60 14.44
N ASP A 279 -17.45 -42.44 14.99
CA ASP A 279 -18.83 -41.92 15.00
C ASP A 279 -19.04 -40.70 14.08
N MET A 280 -20.19 -40.64 13.39
CA MET A 280 -20.48 -39.66 12.33
C MET A 280 -20.69 -38.21 12.83
N LYS A 281 -21.06 -38.03 14.11
CA LYS A 281 -21.06 -36.70 14.78
C LYS A 281 -19.65 -36.26 15.22
N THR A 282 -18.78 -37.22 15.52
CA THR A 282 -17.35 -36.99 15.82
C THR A 282 -16.62 -36.53 14.56
N TYR A 283 -17.04 -36.95 13.37
CA TYR A 283 -16.48 -36.51 12.09
C TYR A 283 -16.62 -35.00 11.80
N SER A 284 -17.76 -34.37 12.13
CA SER A 284 -17.92 -32.91 11.90
C SER A 284 -17.14 -32.10 12.94
N LYS A 285 -17.08 -32.56 14.20
CA LYS A 285 -16.22 -31.98 15.24
C LYS A 285 -14.73 -32.18 14.94
N MET A 286 -14.31 -33.36 14.47
CA MET A 286 -12.93 -33.65 14.03
C MET A 286 -12.50 -32.80 12.83
N ARG A 287 -13.39 -32.56 11.86
CA ARG A 287 -13.11 -31.66 10.72
C ARG A 287 -12.97 -30.20 11.17
N THR A 288 -13.70 -29.82 12.21
CA THR A 288 -13.58 -28.50 12.85
C THR A 288 -12.26 -28.38 13.63
N ILE A 289 -11.80 -29.45 14.29
CA ILE A 289 -10.51 -29.53 15.01
C ILE A 289 -9.31 -29.61 14.04
N GLN A 290 -9.42 -30.37 12.95
CA GLN A 290 -8.43 -30.39 11.86
C GLN A 290 -8.22 -29.00 11.27
N ASN A 291 -9.29 -28.21 11.11
CA ASN A 291 -9.24 -26.82 10.66
C ASN A 291 -8.54 -25.85 11.66
N LEU A 292 -8.09 -26.32 12.83
CA LEU A 292 -7.49 -25.49 13.89
C LEU A 292 -6.05 -25.90 14.25
N ARG A 293 -5.48 -26.96 13.66
CA ARG A 293 -4.10 -27.42 13.98
C ARG A 293 -3.06 -26.32 13.80
N TRP A 294 -3.13 -25.59 12.69
CA TRP A 294 -2.25 -24.45 12.40
C TRP A 294 -2.32 -23.32 13.43
N LYS A 295 -3.35 -23.26 14.30
CA LYS A 295 -3.46 -22.24 15.36
C LYS A 295 -2.59 -22.53 16.56
N LEU A 296 -2.34 -23.81 16.86
CA LEU A 296 -1.47 -24.22 17.97
C LEU A 296 0.01 -23.98 17.63
N GLU A 297 0.31 -23.90 16.33
CA GLU A 297 1.66 -23.83 15.78
C GLU A 297 2.17 -22.38 15.57
N SER A 298 1.34 -21.37 15.84
CA SER A 298 1.59 -19.97 15.51
C SER A 298 0.85 -19.00 16.43
N SER A 299 1.29 -17.75 16.47
CA SER A 299 0.71 -16.71 17.32
C SER A 299 0.65 -15.35 16.60
N LEU A 300 0.02 -14.36 17.25
CA LEU A 300 0.18 -12.97 16.84
C LEU A 300 1.60 -12.48 17.13
N ASN A 301 2.01 -11.42 16.43
CA ASN A 301 3.40 -10.95 16.42
C ASN A 301 3.84 -10.23 17.72
N ASN A 302 2.93 -9.93 18.65
CA ASN A 302 3.29 -9.19 19.86
C ASN A 302 4.06 -10.08 20.86
N LEU A 303 4.97 -9.47 21.63
CA LEU A 303 5.85 -10.18 22.56
C LEU A 303 5.10 -11.12 23.50
N VAL A 304 3.96 -10.69 24.04
CA VAL A 304 3.15 -11.51 24.97
C VAL A 304 2.63 -12.78 24.29
N SER A 305 2.10 -12.68 23.08
CA SER A 305 1.62 -13.83 22.31
C SER A 305 2.77 -14.76 21.90
N VAL A 306 3.92 -14.20 21.50
CA VAL A 306 5.11 -14.95 21.11
C VAL A 306 5.73 -15.68 22.29
N HIS A 307 5.86 -15.01 23.43
CA HIS A 307 6.35 -15.59 24.68
C HIS A 307 5.44 -16.72 25.16
N LYS A 308 4.11 -16.53 25.10
CA LYS A 308 3.15 -17.60 25.41
C LYS A 308 3.32 -18.83 24.51
N LEU A 309 3.59 -18.65 23.21
CA LEU A 309 3.77 -19.74 22.26
C LEU A 309 5.04 -20.57 22.56
N TYR A 310 6.19 -19.90 22.78
CA TYR A 310 7.47 -20.60 22.91
C TYR A 310 7.86 -20.94 24.35
N CYS A 311 7.32 -20.21 25.33
CA CYS A 311 7.63 -20.34 26.76
C CYS A 311 6.36 -20.50 27.63
N PRO A 312 5.46 -21.47 27.34
CA PRO A 312 4.16 -21.58 28.02
C PRO A 312 4.26 -21.90 29.52
N THR A 313 5.37 -22.49 29.97
CA THR A 313 5.60 -22.86 31.38
C THR A 313 6.18 -21.71 32.22
N LYS A 314 6.56 -20.59 31.60
CA LYS A 314 7.18 -19.45 32.28
C LYS A 314 6.14 -18.41 32.71
N LYS A 315 6.56 -17.49 33.59
CA LYS A 315 5.71 -16.43 34.13
C LYS A 315 5.13 -15.56 32.99
N PRO A 316 3.81 -15.30 32.96
CA PRO A 316 3.19 -14.48 31.93
C PRO A 316 3.54 -13.00 32.09
N ILE A 317 3.57 -12.28 30.97
CA ILE A 317 3.86 -10.84 30.90
C ILE A 317 2.58 -10.03 31.21
N SER A 318 2.69 -9.02 32.07
CA SER A 318 1.58 -8.13 32.44
C SER A 318 1.55 -6.89 31.55
N LYS A 319 0.40 -6.57 30.95
CA LYS A 319 0.23 -5.38 30.10
C LYS A 319 -0.22 -4.11 30.84
N ALA A 320 -0.34 -4.16 32.17
CA ALA A 320 -1.02 -3.10 32.91
C ALA A 320 -0.30 -1.75 32.84
N MET A 321 1.04 -1.75 32.89
CA MET A 321 1.85 -0.54 33.03
C MET A 321 2.16 0.16 31.71
N GLN A 322 2.02 -0.54 30.57
CA GLN A 322 2.24 0.02 29.22
C GLN A 322 1.39 1.27 28.94
N LYS A 323 0.19 1.35 29.53
CA LYS A 323 -0.71 2.49 29.35
C LYS A 323 -0.10 3.82 29.78
N ILE A 324 0.80 3.81 30.77
CA ILE A 324 1.45 5.02 31.28
C ILE A 324 2.35 5.63 30.19
N PHE A 325 3.06 4.81 29.40
CA PHE A 325 3.89 5.32 28.30
C PHE A 325 3.07 5.85 27.11
N VAL A 326 1.84 5.36 26.96
CA VAL A 326 0.96 5.72 25.83
C VAL A 326 0.11 6.95 26.13
N GLU A 327 -0.48 7.02 27.33
CA GLU A 327 -1.47 8.03 27.71
C GLU A 327 -0.94 9.01 28.77
N GLY A 328 0.11 8.66 29.50
CA GLY A 328 0.67 9.44 30.61
C GLY A 328 1.67 10.51 30.18
N ASN A 329 2.21 11.21 31.19
CA ASN A 329 3.23 12.25 31.07
C ASN A 329 4.52 11.87 31.82
N ILE A 330 5.57 12.69 31.69
CA ILE A 330 6.87 12.42 32.34
C ILE A 330 6.81 12.40 33.87
N SER A 331 5.88 13.13 34.49
CA SER A 331 5.69 13.11 35.94
C SER A 331 5.14 11.78 36.42
N ASP A 332 4.23 11.16 35.65
CA ASP A 332 3.71 9.82 35.94
C ASP A 332 4.83 8.77 35.87
N VAL A 333 5.78 8.94 34.93
CA VAL A 333 6.97 8.09 34.83
C VAL A 333 7.89 8.28 36.04
N ARG A 334 8.04 9.50 36.54
CA ARG A 334 8.80 9.79 37.77
C ARG A 334 8.17 9.15 39.00
N GLU A 335 6.84 9.22 39.14
CA GLU A 335 6.11 8.64 40.27
C GLU A 335 6.20 7.10 40.29
N HIS A 336 6.06 6.47 39.12
CA HIS A 336 6.02 5.01 38.98
C HIS A 336 7.34 4.38 38.51
N PHE A 337 8.46 5.11 38.60
CA PHE A 337 9.75 4.74 38.01
C PHE A 337 10.19 3.29 38.31
N GLN A 338 10.15 2.87 39.58
CA GLN A 338 10.61 1.52 39.97
C GLN A 338 9.77 0.40 39.33
N ASN A 339 8.46 0.60 39.25
CA ASN A 339 7.54 -0.37 38.66
C ASN A 339 7.69 -0.40 37.14
N LEU A 340 7.88 0.76 36.50
CA LEU A 340 8.10 0.89 35.06
C LEU A 340 9.44 0.27 34.63
N MET A 341 10.51 0.51 35.37
CA MET A 341 11.81 -0.14 35.11
C MET A 341 11.74 -1.67 35.25
N SER A 342 11.02 -2.15 36.25
CA SER A 342 10.81 -3.59 36.43
C SER A 342 9.96 -4.20 35.31
N TYR A 343 8.99 -3.44 34.79
CA TYR A 343 8.21 -3.81 33.60
C TYR A 343 9.12 -3.91 32.35
N CYS A 344 9.95 -2.90 32.07
CA CYS A 344 10.90 -2.93 30.95
C CYS A 344 11.87 -4.12 31.07
N ALA A 345 12.36 -4.38 32.29
CA ALA A 345 13.22 -5.53 32.56
C ALA A 345 12.51 -6.87 32.35
N ASP A 346 11.22 -6.98 32.68
CA ASP A 346 10.40 -8.17 32.39
C ASP A 346 10.24 -8.40 30.89
N ASP A 347 10.10 -7.34 30.07
CA ASP A 347 10.03 -7.43 28.61
C ASP A 347 11.38 -7.84 27.98
N VAL A 348 12.49 -7.29 28.47
CA VAL A 348 13.85 -7.73 28.09
C VAL A 348 14.09 -9.20 28.48
N ARG A 349 13.68 -9.60 29.70
CA ARG A 349 13.75 -10.99 30.15
C ARG A 349 12.94 -11.91 29.24
N ALA A 350 11.70 -11.55 28.91
CA ALA A 350 10.86 -12.33 28.01
C ALA A 350 11.48 -12.45 26.62
N THR A 351 12.07 -11.37 26.10
CA THR A 351 12.77 -11.37 24.81
C THR A 351 13.99 -12.31 24.82
N PHE A 352 14.76 -12.33 25.90
CA PHE A 352 15.85 -13.29 26.11
C PHE A 352 15.34 -14.75 26.09
N GLU A 353 14.24 -15.02 26.80
CA GLU A 353 13.65 -16.35 26.86
C GLU A 353 13.11 -16.80 25.48
N VAL A 354 12.55 -15.86 24.71
CA VAL A 354 12.07 -16.11 23.34
C VAL A 354 13.23 -16.42 22.40
N ILE A 355 14.32 -15.64 22.40
CA ILE A 355 15.46 -15.92 21.49
C ILE A 355 16.10 -17.28 21.79
N GLN A 356 16.18 -17.69 23.07
CA GLN A 356 16.67 -19.02 23.46
C GLN A 356 15.85 -20.15 22.83
N ALA A 357 14.53 -19.98 22.69
CA ALA A 357 13.64 -20.99 22.10
C ALA A 357 13.58 -20.90 20.56
N VAL A 358 13.56 -19.68 20.00
CA VAL A 358 13.33 -19.45 18.57
C VAL A 358 14.59 -19.63 17.73
N TYR A 359 15.77 -19.27 18.23
CA TYR A 359 17.00 -19.34 17.43
C TYR A 359 17.39 -20.77 17.02
N PRO A 360 17.32 -21.81 17.89
CA PRO A 360 17.53 -23.19 17.47
C PRO A 360 16.55 -23.64 16.38
N LEU A 361 15.29 -23.23 16.49
CA LEU A 361 14.26 -23.50 15.47
C LEU A 361 14.60 -22.79 14.14
N PHE A 362 15.15 -21.57 14.21
CA PHE A 362 15.64 -20.87 13.02
C PHE A 362 16.79 -21.62 12.35
N GLU A 363 17.80 -22.10 13.10
CA GLU A 363 18.92 -22.86 12.51
C GLU A 363 18.46 -24.16 11.84
N GLU A 364 17.46 -24.85 12.42
CA GLU A 364 16.90 -26.06 11.81
C GLU A 364 16.18 -25.76 10.48
N ARG A 365 15.42 -24.66 10.43
CA ARG A 365 14.52 -24.34 9.31
C ARG A 365 15.18 -23.52 8.20
N PHE A 366 16.29 -22.88 8.51
CA PHE A 366 17.06 -22.03 7.61
C PHE A 366 18.54 -22.46 7.64
N PRO A 367 18.86 -23.64 7.08
CA PRO A 367 20.18 -24.26 7.23
C PRO A 367 21.29 -23.48 6.52
N HIS A 368 20.96 -22.66 5.53
CA HIS A 368 21.95 -21.91 4.75
C HIS A 368 22.38 -20.61 5.45
N PRO A 369 23.68 -20.37 5.70
CA PRO A 369 24.20 -19.21 6.44
C PRO A 369 23.91 -17.85 5.78
N VAL A 370 23.69 -17.85 4.45
CA VAL A 370 23.32 -16.63 3.69
C VAL A 370 22.07 -15.97 4.24
N THR A 371 21.07 -16.74 4.69
CA THR A 371 19.82 -16.16 5.19
C THR A 371 20.07 -15.28 6.40
N LEU A 372 20.81 -15.77 7.40
CA LEU A 372 21.16 -14.97 8.58
C LEU A 372 22.05 -13.78 8.20
N SER A 373 23.07 -13.98 7.37
CA SER A 373 23.98 -12.91 6.96
C SER A 373 23.25 -11.80 6.21
N GLY A 374 22.35 -12.13 5.29
CA GLY A 374 21.51 -11.18 4.57
C GLY A 374 20.58 -10.40 5.51
N MET A 375 19.95 -11.07 6.48
CA MET A 375 19.10 -10.43 7.48
C MET A 375 19.87 -9.43 8.35
N LEU A 376 21.08 -9.79 8.79
CA LEU A 376 21.95 -8.90 9.57
C LEU A 376 22.32 -7.65 8.76
N GLU A 377 22.60 -7.80 7.46
CA GLU A 377 22.90 -6.67 6.58
C GLU A 377 21.67 -5.76 6.35
N MET A 378 20.48 -6.35 6.18
CA MET A 378 19.23 -5.61 6.05
C MET A 378 18.85 -4.82 7.30
N SER A 379 19.29 -5.26 8.49
CA SER A 379 19.01 -4.56 9.75
C SER A 379 19.66 -3.16 9.84
N ARG A 380 20.56 -2.82 8.92
CA ARG A 380 21.39 -1.60 8.95
C ARG A 380 20.95 -0.49 7.99
N MET A 381 19.77 -0.63 7.39
CA MET A 381 19.23 0.36 6.46
C MET A 381 19.19 1.75 7.09
N PHE A 382 19.49 2.76 6.30
CA PHE A 382 19.52 4.17 6.72
C PHE A 382 19.33 5.05 5.49
N LEU A 383 18.84 6.27 5.70
CA LEU A 383 18.49 7.18 4.62
C LEU A 383 19.10 8.55 4.91
N PRO A 384 20.12 8.99 4.16
CA PRO A 384 20.67 10.32 4.33
C PRO A 384 19.72 11.37 3.75
N ILE A 385 19.58 12.46 4.48
CA ILE A 385 18.75 13.61 4.14
C ILE A 385 19.55 14.90 4.38
N ASN A 386 18.99 16.02 3.94
CA ASN A 386 19.50 17.33 4.27
C ASN A 386 18.35 18.30 4.58
N ASN A 387 18.64 19.59 4.71
CA ASN A 387 17.65 20.65 4.94
C ASN A 387 16.50 20.67 3.91
N ASN A 388 16.66 20.05 2.73
CA ASN A 388 15.59 19.91 1.75
C ASN A 388 14.44 19.03 2.26
N TRP A 389 14.67 18.14 3.22
CA TRP A 389 13.62 17.33 3.84
C TRP A 389 12.54 18.21 4.48
N THR A 390 12.96 19.15 5.32
CA THR A 390 12.07 20.10 5.99
C THR A 390 11.39 21.00 4.96
N ARG A 391 12.14 21.51 3.98
CA ARG A 391 11.59 22.31 2.88
C ARG A 391 10.50 21.56 2.11
N PHE A 392 10.75 20.30 1.75
CA PHE A 392 9.80 19.44 1.05
C PHE A 392 8.49 19.27 1.81
N ILE A 393 8.56 18.97 3.12
CA ILE A 393 7.35 18.82 3.94
C ILE A 393 6.53 20.11 3.94
N HIS A 394 7.17 21.27 4.10
CA HIS A 394 6.49 22.56 4.11
C HIS A 394 5.88 22.91 2.75
N GLU A 395 6.59 22.70 1.65
CA GLU A 395 6.06 22.98 0.30
C GLU A 395 4.93 22.04 -0.08
N ALA A 396 5.04 20.74 0.26
CA ALA A 396 3.98 19.78 0.04
C ALA A 396 2.72 20.12 0.85
N GLU A 397 2.88 20.48 2.13
CA GLU A 397 1.76 20.89 2.99
C GLU A 397 1.11 22.17 2.49
N ARG A 398 1.90 23.20 2.19
CA ARG A 398 1.40 24.48 1.67
C ARG A 398 0.63 24.29 0.36
N THR A 399 1.15 23.45 -0.54
CA THR A 399 0.48 23.13 -1.80
C THR A 399 -0.83 22.38 -1.56
N TYR A 400 -0.83 21.44 -0.61
CA TYR A 400 -2.03 20.72 -0.20
C TYR A 400 -3.09 21.67 0.39
N GLU A 401 -2.72 22.54 1.32
CA GLU A 401 -3.61 23.53 1.93
C GLU A 401 -4.18 24.50 0.90
N SER A 402 -3.33 25.01 -0.01
CA SER A 402 -3.75 25.91 -1.10
C SER A 402 -4.81 25.25 -1.98
N ILE A 403 -4.50 24.05 -2.52
CA ILE A 403 -5.42 23.34 -3.42
C ILE A 403 -6.68 22.90 -2.67
N SER A 404 -6.58 22.52 -1.41
CA SER A 404 -7.73 22.18 -0.57
C SER A 404 -8.64 23.39 -0.36
N SER A 405 -8.07 24.57 -0.10
CA SER A 405 -8.82 25.83 -0.01
C SER A 405 -9.47 26.20 -1.34
N ASP A 406 -8.77 26.02 -2.47
CA ASP A 406 -9.31 26.26 -3.81
C ASP A 406 -10.50 25.34 -4.12
N ILE A 407 -10.39 24.04 -3.77
CA ILE A 407 -11.50 23.09 -3.88
C ILE A 407 -12.69 23.58 -3.06
N GLN A 408 -12.47 24.00 -1.81
CA GLN A 408 -13.54 24.52 -0.96
C GLN A 408 -14.19 25.76 -1.58
N HIS A 409 -13.40 26.72 -2.07
CA HIS A 409 -13.93 27.93 -2.70
C HIS A 409 -14.77 27.64 -3.95
N VAL A 410 -14.28 26.77 -4.84
CA VAL A 410 -15.03 26.40 -6.05
C VAL A 410 -16.31 25.65 -5.69
N LEU A 411 -16.27 24.73 -4.72
CA LEU A 411 -17.46 24.04 -4.24
C LEU A 411 -18.46 25.00 -3.60
N MET A 412 -17.98 25.98 -2.82
CA MET A 412 -18.84 27.02 -2.24
C MET A 412 -19.52 27.85 -3.33
N GLN A 413 -18.79 28.23 -4.39
CA GLN A 413 -19.35 28.96 -5.52
C GLN A 413 -20.44 28.13 -6.22
N ILE A 414 -20.18 26.87 -6.53
CA ILE A 414 -21.16 25.97 -7.17
C ILE A 414 -22.41 25.79 -6.27
N ALA A 415 -22.23 25.64 -4.96
CA ALA A 415 -23.34 25.55 -4.02
C ALA A 415 -24.17 26.84 -3.97
N ASN A 416 -23.52 28.00 -4.02
CA ASN A 416 -24.19 29.30 -4.09
C ASN A 416 -24.99 29.48 -5.39
N GLU A 417 -24.38 29.14 -6.53
CA GLU A 417 -25.04 29.17 -7.85
C GLU A 417 -26.24 28.21 -7.89
N ALA A 418 -26.09 27.00 -7.36
CA ALA A 418 -27.20 26.06 -7.24
C ALA A 418 -28.31 26.63 -6.35
N CYS A 419 -27.99 27.23 -5.19
CA CYS A 419 -28.97 27.82 -4.30
C CYS A 419 -29.79 28.95 -4.96
N GLN A 420 -29.21 29.70 -5.92
CA GLN A 420 -29.94 30.73 -6.67
C GLN A 420 -31.09 30.14 -7.50
N GLN A 421 -31.06 28.85 -7.85
CA GLN A 421 -32.16 28.19 -8.57
C GLN A 421 -33.44 28.04 -7.73
N ALA A 422 -33.38 28.31 -6.41
CA ALA A 422 -34.58 28.46 -5.59
C ALA A 422 -35.47 29.61 -6.09
N ILE A 423 -34.87 30.64 -6.69
CA ILE A 423 -35.57 31.77 -7.32
C ILE A 423 -36.29 31.23 -8.56
N ASP A 424 -37.60 31.47 -8.64
CA ASP A 424 -38.52 30.98 -9.67
C ASP A 424 -38.69 29.45 -9.75
N ARG A 425 -38.22 28.68 -8.75
CA ARG A 425 -38.30 27.20 -8.70
C ARG A 425 -37.66 26.50 -9.92
N LYS A 426 -36.59 27.08 -10.49
CA LYS A 426 -35.88 26.52 -11.67
C LYS A 426 -35.29 25.13 -11.42
N TYR A 427 -34.95 24.82 -10.18
CA TYR A 427 -34.40 23.52 -9.77
C TYR A 427 -35.30 22.33 -10.13
N LYS A 428 -36.62 22.53 -10.28
CA LYS A 428 -37.56 21.46 -10.69
C LYS A 428 -37.29 20.93 -12.09
N ASN A 429 -36.72 21.75 -12.96
CA ASN A 429 -36.38 21.39 -14.33
C ASN A 429 -34.92 20.94 -14.48
N ASP A 430 -34.14 20.90 -13.38
CA ASP A 430 -32.73 20.48 -13.39
C ASP A 430 -32.62 18.97 -13.16
N PRO A 431 -31.99 18.19 -14.05
CA PRO A 431 -31.88 16.73 -13.92
C PRO A 431 -31.21 16.20 -12.64
N TRP A 432 -30.40 17.02 -11.95
CA TRP A 432 -29.63 16.59 -10.77
C TRP A 432 -30.13 17.19 -9.46
N LEU A 433 -30.78 18.36 -9.48
CA LEU A 433 -31.09 19.13 -8.27
C LEU A 433 -32.56 19.02 -7.82
N TRP A 434 -33.44 18.44 -8.64
CA TRP A 434 -34.89 18.37 -8.40
C TRP A 434 -35.28 17.63 -7.11
N ASP A 435 -34.49 16.65 -6.69
CA ASP A 435 -34.77 15.75 -5.55
C ASP A 435 -34.10 16.18 -4.23
N LEU A 436 -33.43 17.33 -4.19
CA LEU A 436 -32.83 17.87 -2.97
C LEU A 436 -33.90 18.46 -2.03
N ASP A 437 -33.61 18.56 -0.73
CA ASP A 437 -34.52 19.15 0.26
C ASP A 437 -34.53 20.70 0.18
N TRP A 438 -35.39 21.23 -0.68
CA TRP A 438 -35.59 22.67 -0.88
C TRP A 438 -36.49 23.35 0.18
N SER A 439 -36.86 22.66 1.27
CA SER A 439 -37.70 23.25 2.32
C SER A 439 -36.99 24.39 3.07
N THR A 440 -37.76 25.43 3.44
CA THR A 440 -37.26 26.59 4.19
C THR A 440 -37.80 26.59 5.61
N GLN A 441 -37.03 27.13 6.57
CA GLN A 441 -37.47 27.20 7.97
C GLN A 441 -38.59 28.23 8.16
N SER A 442 -39.66 27.84 8.85
CA SER A 442 -40.69 28.77 9.29
C SER A 442 -40.17 29.65 10.44
N ILE A 443 -40.32 30.97 10.29
CA ILE A 443 -39.89 31.95 11.28
C ILE A 443 -41.00 32.10 12.34
N HIS A 444 -40.68 31.81 13.60
CA HIS A 444 -41.60 31.99 14.72
C HIS A 444 -41.34 33.32 15.45
N PHE A 445 -42.27 34.26 15.28
CA PHE A 445 -42.25 35.57 15.94
C PHE A 445 -42.65 35.47 17.43
N LEU A 446 -42.19 36.41 18.25
CA LEU A 446 -42.65 36.55 19.63
C LEU A 446 -44.17 36.81 19.62
N LYS A 447 -44.95 35.92 20.24
CA LYS A 447 -46.41 36.14 20.41
C LYS A 447 -46.60 37.39 21.27
N SER A 448 -47.43 38.34 20.82
CA SER A 448 -47.87 39.42 21.70
C SER A 448 -48.52 38.81 22.94
N SER A 449 -48.03 39.17 24.13
CA SER A 449 -48.64 38.74 25.37
C SER A 449 -50.05 39.33 25.43
N LYS A 450 -51.08 38.52 25.13
CA LYS A 450 -52.45 38.88 25.55
C LYS A 450 -52.40 39.04 27.07
N ALA A 451 -52.70 40.24 27.55
CA ALA A 451 -52.80 40.56 28.97
C ALA A 451 -53.75 39.54 29.62
N LYS A 452 -53.19 38.55 30.32
CA LYS A 452 -53.97 37.66 31.18
C LYS A 452 -54.33 38.46 32.42
N ALA A 453 -55.63 38.58 32.66
CA ALA A 453 -56.18 39.11 33.90
C ALA A 453 -55.47 38.48 35.10
N LEU A 454 -55.01 39.33 36.02
CA LEU A 454 -54.33 38.92 37.25
C LEU A 454 -55.25 38.04 38.11
N PRO A 455 -54.81 36.84 38.54
CA PRO A 455 -55.37 36.21 39.73
C PRO A 455 -54.68 36.74 40.97
N SER A 456 -55.48 36.95 42.00
CA SER A 456 -55.13 37.42 43.34
C SER A 456 -54.13 36.53 44.07
N LYS A 457 -53.23 37.20 44.81
CA LYS A 457 -52.48 36.77 46.02
C LYS A 457 -52.36 35.26 46.28
N ASN A 458 -51.15 34.72 46.16
CA ASN A 458 -50.41 34.16 47.30
C ASN A 458 -48.97 33.81 46.92
N GLU A 459 -48.12 33.85 47.95
CA GLU A 459 -46.67 33.93 47.97
C GLU A 459 -45.93 32.75 47.31
N ALA A 460 -44.88 33.06 46.54
CA ALA A 460 -43.72 32.17 46.37
C ALA A 460 -42.47 32.96 45.95
N LYS A 461 -41.54 33.05 46.91
CA LYS A 461 -40.07 33.26 46.83
C LYS A 461 -39.48 33.81 45.52
N VAL A 462 -38.95 35.03 45.64
CA VAL A 462 -37.96 35.62 44.72
C VAL A 462 -36.68 34.78 44.76
N ASP A 463 -36.33 34.15 43.65
CA ASP A 463 -34.99 33.59 43.45
C ASP A 463 -34.10 34.67 42.82
N ASN A 464 -33.11 35.11 43.58
CA ASN A 464 -32.27 36.29 43.33
C ASN A 464 -31.08 35.98 42.39
N SER A 465 -31.28 35.16 41.37
CA SER A 465 -30.18 34.65 40.52
C SER A 465 -30.01 35.37 39.16
N ILE A 466 -30.80 36.41 38.85
CA ILE A 466 -30.75 37.12 37.55
C ILE A 466 -30.03 38.49 37.63
N PHE A 467 -29.45 38.87 38.76
CA PHE A 467 -28.72 40.15 38.92
C PHE A 467 -27.21 40.03 39.16
N LYS A 468 -26.54 39.11 38.45
CA LYS A 468 -25.09 39.16 38.24
C LYS A 468 -24.79 38.71 36.82
N ILE A 469 -24.64 39.68 35.90
CA ILE A 469 -23.76 39.75 34.71
C ILE A 469 -24.36 40.84 33.81
N ALA A 470 -24.15 42.09 34.21
CA ALA A 470 -24.15 43.26 33.35
C ALA A 470 -23.44 44.35 34.16
N GLY A 471 -22.12 44.40 34.05
CA GLY A 471 -21.37 45.57 34.50
C GLY A 471 -21.74 46.74 33.60
N ASN A 472 -22.35 47.77 34.20
CA ASN A 472 -22.42 49.20 33.81
C ASN A 472 -22.78 49.51 32.33
N ILE A 473 -23.81 50.28 31.97
CA ILE A 473 -24.20 51.61 32.47
C ILE A 473 -25.69 51.82 32.10
N TRP A 474 -26.62 51.74 33.05
CA TRP A 474 -27.93 52.40 32.95
C TRP A 474 -28.14 53.18 34.26
N PRO A 475 -28.31 54.52 34.24
CA PRO A 475 -28.50 55.27 35.47
C PRO A 475 -29.82 54.87 36.11
N THR A 476 -29.71 54.33 37.32
CA THR A 476 -30.79 54.08 38.26
C THR A 476 -31.40 55.43 38.66
N LYS A 477 -32.47 55.82 37.99
CA LYS A 477 -33.45 56.74 38.58
C LYS A 477 -34.80 56.05 38.54
N ILE A 478 -35.24 55.69 39.74
CA ILE A 478 -36.60 55.25 40.04
C ILE A 478 -37.54 56.33 39.50
N MET A 479 -38.25 56.05 38.41
CA MET A 479 -39.35 56.90 37.96
C MET A 479 -40.58 56.53 38.79
N THR A 480 -40.90 57.36 39.77
CA THR A 480 -42.21 57.38 40.42
C THR A 480 -43.23 57.97 39.45
N ASP A 481 -44.47 57.44 39.46
CA ASP A 481 -45.60 57.68 38.53
C ASP A 481 -46.12 59.13 38.36
N ASN A 482 -45.33 60.19 38.58
CA ASN A 482 -45.81 61.58 38.64
C ASN A 482 -45.09 62.59 37.73
N ASP A 483 -44.47 62.18 36.62
CA ASP A 483 -44.05 63.11 35.56
C ASP A 483 -45.06 63.12 34.39
N PRO A 484 -45.77 64.24 34.11
CA PRO A 484 -46.72 64.34 32.99
C PRO A 484 -46.06 64.50 31.60
N GLU A 485 -44.73 64.60 31.53
CA GLU A 485 -44.00 64.87 30.28
C GLU A 485 -43.14 63.68 29.87
N LEU A 486 -43.74 62.62 29.34
CA LEU A 486 -43.09 61.71 28.39
C LEU A 486 -44.14 60.75 27.82
N THR A 487 -45.09 61.29 27.06
CA THR A 487 -45.78 60.45 26.08
C THR A 487 -44.75 60.11 25.01
N PRO A 488 -44.37 58.82 24.82
CA PRO A 488 -43.39 58.46 23.80
C PRO A 488 -43.91 58.95 22.45
N SER A 489 -43.05 59.67 21.72
CA SER A 489 -43.41 60.18 20.39
C SER A 489 -43.96 59.03 19.53
N PRO A 490 -44.83 59.29 18.55
CA PRO A 490 -45.41 58.23 17.70
C PRO A 490 -44.33 57.34 17.04
N ALA A 491 -43.12 57.87 16.83
CA ALA A 491 -41.98 57.11 16.34
C ALA A 491 -41.44 56.09 17.36
N ILE A 492 -41.37 56.44 18.65
CA ILE A 492 -40.92 55.53 19.72
C ILE A 492 -41.96 54.45 19.99
N LYS A 493 -43.26 54.78 19.94
CA LYS A 493 -44.34 53.76 19.97
C LYS A 493 -44.21 52.79 18.81
N LYS A 494 -43.95 53.28 17.60
CA LYS A 494 -43.71 52.44 16.41
C LYS A 494 -42.51 51.51 16.58
N ILE A 495 -41.44 51.97 17.26
CA ILE A 495 -40.27 51.14 17.60
C ILE A 495 -40.62 50.12 18.70
N LEU A 496 -41.34 50.50 19.75
CA LEU A 496 -41.77 49.56 20.78
C LEU A 496 -42.75 48.50 20.23
N ASP A 497 -43.60 48.86 19.27
CA ASP A 497 -44.48 47.92 18.56
C ASP A 497 -43.69 46.93 17.69
N THR A 498 -42.47 47.28 17.22
CA THR A 498 -41.57 46.33 16.52
C THR A 498 -41.04 45.21 17.44
N HIS A 499 -41.22 45.30 18.75
CA HIS A 499 -40.93 44.16 19.65
C HIS A 499 -41.76 42.92 19.29
N SER A 500 -42.99 43.10 18.80
CA SER A 500 -43.83 41.99 18.32
C SER A 500 -43.34 41.37 17.00
N THR A 501 -42.46 42.06 16.27
CA THR A 501 -41.84 41.59 15.02
C THR A 501 -40.49 40.92 15.25
N LEU A 502 -39.97 40.93 16.49
CA LEU A 502 -38.74 40.23 16.83
C LEU A 502 -38.98 38.71 16.93
N THR A 503 -38.04 37.94 16.39
CA THR A 503 -38.08 36.47 16.42
C THR A 503 -37.72 35.95 17.81
N LYS A 504 -38.42 34.91 18.29
CA LYS A 504 -38.17 34.31 19.62
C LYS A 504 -36.76 33.70 19.74
N ILE A 505 -36.23 33.19 18.64
CA ILE A 505 -34.85 32.68 18.47
C ILE A 505 -34.41 33.17 17.09
N GLN A 506 -33.21 33.74 16.95
CA GLN A 506 -32.66 34.09 15.64
C GLN A 506 -32.44 32.80 14.83
N PRO A 507 -33.21 32.57 13.73
CA PRO A 507 -33.04 31.37 12.91
C PRO A 507 -31.72 31.45 12.13
N HIS A 508 -31.01 30.32 12.00
CA HIS A 508 -29.79 30.25 11.22
C HIS A 508 -30.14 30.22 9.72
N MET A 509 -29.64 31.20 8.96
CA MET A 509 -29.86 31.36 7.51
C MET A 509 -31.35 31.28 7.09
N PRO A 510 -32.24 32.18 7.57
CA PRO A 510 -33.66 32.14 7.24
C PRO A 510 -33.91 32.35 5.74
N GLY A 511 -34.79 31.55 5.16
CA GLY A 511 -35.13 31.60 3.73
C GLY A 511 -34.24 30.77 2.80
N TYR A 512 -33.13 30.22 3.31
CA TYR A 512 -32.29 29.28 2.55
C TYR A 512 -32.84 27.84 2.65
N PRO A 513 -32.61 27.01 1.60
CA PRO A 513 -32.93 25.59 1.61
C PRO A 513 -32.26 24.81 2.74
N SER A 514 -32.93 23.76 3.23
CA SER A 514 -32.43 22.86 4.27
C SER A 514 -31.05 22.28 3.93
N TRP A 515 -30.89 21.73 2.72
CA TRP A 515 -29.61 21.15 2.27
C TRP A 515 -28.45 22.15 2.26
N TYR A 516 -28.71 23.43 1.97
CA TYR A 516 -27.69 24.47 1.89
C TYR A 516 -27.31 24.99 3.29
N ARG A 517 -28.31 25.12 4.18
CA ARG A 517 -28.08 25.50 5.58
C ARG A 517 -27.21 24.49 6.31
N ASP A 518 -27.40 23.19 6.03
CA ASP A 518 -26.58 22.12 6.60
C ASP A 518 -25.09 22.23 6.22
N LEU A 519 -24.77 22.94 5.13
CA LEU A 519 -23.39 23.22 4.70
C LEU A 519 -22.78 24.47 5.37
N CYS A 520 -23.58 25.29 6.05
CA CYS A 520 -23.13 26.55 6.65
C CYS A 520 -22.77 26.39 8.13
N MET A 521 -21.64 26.93 8.57
CA MET A 521 -21.28 26.95 9.99
C MET A 521 -22.24 27.84 10.79
N LYS A 522 -22.61 27.41 12.00
CA LYS A 522 -23.41 28.22 12.93
C LYS A 522 -22.50 29.24 13.61
N GLN A 523 -22.95 30.49 13.66
CA GLN A 523 -22.22 31.55 14.36
C GLN A 523 -22.15 31.21 15.86
N PRO A 524 -20.96 31.24 16.50
CA PRO A 524 -20.83 31.04 17.94
C PRO A 524 -21.58 32.14 18.70
N LYS A 525 -22.13 31.81 19.88
CA LYS A 525 -23.04 32.70 20.64
C LYS A 525 -22.33 33.65 21.62
N ASN A 526 -21.05 33.44 21.92
CA ASN A 526 -20.29 34.21 22.92
C ASN A 526 -18.98 34.74 22.29
N ASP A 527 -18.71 36.03 22.48
CA ASP A 527 -17.51 36.77 22.02
C ASP A 527 -16.28 36.59 22.96
N ASP A 528 -16.31 35.66 23.91
CA ASP A 528 -15.33 35.68 25.03
C ASP A 528 -13.96 35.03 24.74
N ASN A 529 -13.71 34.50 23.53
CA ASN A 529 -12.40 33.98 23.14
C ASN A 529 -11.94 34.61 21.81
N GLU A 530 -11.14 35.67 21.88
CA GLU A 530 -10.55 36.37 20.72
C GLU A 530 -9.44 35.57 20.00
N GLU A 531 -9.07 34.37 20.47
CA GLU A 531 -8.13 33.51 19.75
C GLU A 531 -8.89 32.61 18.75
N GLU A 532 -8.88 33.05 17.48
CA GLU A 532 -9.35 32.36 16.25
C GLU A 532 -10.87 32.13 16.10
N SER A 533 -11.63 33.21 15.90
CA SER A 533 -12.94 33.14 15.24
C SER A 533 -12.78 32.74 13.76
N THR A 534 -12.72 31.43 13.46
CA THR A 534 -12.66 30.85 12.10
C THR A 534 -13.98 30.92 11.31
N TRP A 535 -15.03 31.50 11.88
CA TRP A 535 -16.35 31.57 11.25
C TRP A 535 -16.36 32.55 10.07
N LYS A 536 -16.77 32.10 8.87
CA LYS A 536 -17.02 32.97 7.71
C LYS A 536 -18.40 32.65 7.11
N PRO A 537 -19.08 33.63 6.49
CA PRO A 537 -20.39 33.39 5.88
C PRO A 537 -20.29 32.46 4.67
N GLY A 538 -21.28 31.57 4.51
CA GLY A 538 -21.43 30.66 3.35
C GLY A 538 -21.30 29.16 3.69
N PRO A 539 -21.36 28.29 2.67
CA PRO A 539 -21.40 26.84 2.84
C PRO A 539 -20.00 26.25 3.07
N GLN A 540 -19.35 26.60 4.18
CA GLN A 540 -17.96 26.23 4.50
C GLN A 540 -17.75 24.74 4.78
N LEU A 541 -18.79 24.02 5.19
CA LEU A 541 -18.70 22.60 5.54
C LEU A 541 -18.72 21.68 4.29
N ILE A 542 -18.86 22.26 3.10
CA ILE A 542 -18.90 21.50 1.85
C ILE A 542 -17.57 20.77 1.61
N SER A 543 -17.65 19.48 1.31
CA SER A 543 -16.49 18.67 0.95
C SER A 543 -16.86 17.63 -0.11
N THR A 544 -15.87 17.18 -0.88
CA THR A 544 -16.03 16.15 -1.92
C THR A 544 -16.56 14.80 -1.39
N LYS A 545 -16.57 14.61 -0.06
CA LYS A 545 -17.09 13.42 0.62
C LYS A 545 -18.61 13.49 0.85
N MET A 546 -19.24 14.65 0.72
CA MET A 546 -20.68 14.82 0.96
C MET A 546 -21.53 14.33 -0.21
N ARG A 547 -22.68 13.71 0.10
CA ARG A 547 -23.62 13.14 -0.89
C ARG A 547 -24.20 14.18 -1.85
N VAL A 548 -24.29 15.45 -1.46
CA VAL A 548 -24.82 16.53 -2.29
C VAL A 548 -23.85 16.94 -3.41
N VAL A 549 -22.55 16.75 -3.23
CA VAL A 549 -21.52 17.26 -4.15
C VAL A 549 -21.57 16.62 -5.55
N PRO A 550 -21.70 15.29 -5.71
CA PRO A 550 -21.85 14.68 -7.04
C PRO A 550 -23.01 15.26 -7.87
N LYS A 551 -24.11 15.66 -7.20
CA LYS A 551 -25.27 16.32 -7.85
C LYS A 551 -24.96 17.76 -8.22
N LEU A 552 -24.35 18.52 -7.31
CA LEU A 552 -23.89 19.89 -7.56
C LEU A 552 -22.89 19.99 -8.74
N LEU A 553 -22.05 18.96 -8.90
CA LEU A 553 -21.10 18.86 -10.02
C LEU A 553 -21.75 18.38 -11.33
N ARG A 554 -23.04 18.02 -11.34
CA ARG A 554 -23.78 17.48 -12.48
C ARG A 554 -23.02 16.35 -13.18
N LEU A 555 -22.62 15.34 -12.39
CA LEU A 555 -21.86 14.21 -12.90
C LEU A 555 -22.70 13.33 -13.81
N THR A 556 -22.05 12.81 -14.85
CA THR A 556 -22.60 11.85 -15.82
C THR A 556 -21.75 10.59 -15.83
N TRP A 557 -22.40 9.44 -15.99
CA TRP A 557 -21.78 8.13 -16.17
C TRP A 557 -22.14 7.63 -17.58
N LEU A 558 -21.15 7.42 -18.46
CA LEU A 558 -21.36 7.09 -19.88
C LEU A 558 -22.25 8.11 -20.64
N GLY A 559 -22.29 9.36 -20.17
CA GLY A 559 -23.18 10.40 -20.71
C GLY A 559 -24.54 10.52 -20.01
N TYR A 560 -24.92 9.54 -19.18
CA TYR A 560 -26.19 9.54 -18.46
C TYR A 560 -26.10 10.24 -17.09
N PRO A 561 -27.12 11.01 -16.65
CA PRO A 561 -27.11 11.68 -15.34
C PRO A 561 -26.98 10.71 -14.16
N VAL A 562 -26.07 11.02 -13.23
CA VAL A 562 -25.87 10.26 -11.98
C VAL A 562 -26.93 10.64 -10.94
N HIS A 563 -27.55 9.63 -10.34
CA HIS A 563 -28.59 9.77 -9.32
C HIS A 563 -28.33 8.85 -8.12
N TYR A 564 -28.83 9.23 -6.94
CA TYR A 564 -28.67 8.45 -5.70
C TYR A 564 -30.04 7.97 -5.22
N ASP A 565 -30.17 6.65 -5.07
CA ASP A 565 -31.33 5.99 -4.48
C ASP A 565 -31.00 5.46 -3.07
N ASP A 566 -31.95 5.50 -2.14
CA ASP A 566 -31.73 5.07 -0.74
C ASP A 566 -31.55 3.55 -0.62
N LYS A 567 -32.15 2.76 -1.52
CA LYS A 567 -32.09 1.29 -1.49
C LYS A 567 -30.88 0.76 -2.27
N HIS A 568 -30.66 1.27 -3.49
CA HIS A 568 -29.65 0.76 -4.42
C HIS A 568 -28.37 1.61 -4.46
N GLY A 569 -28.33 2.77 -3.80
CA GLY A 569 -27.16 3.65 -3.75
C GLY A 569 -26.97 4.47 -5.04
N TRP A 570 -25.72 4.81 -5.38
CA TRP A 570 -25.42 5.59 -6.59
C TRP A 570 -25.61 4.78 -7.89
N GLY A 571 -26.33 5.37 -8.83
CA GLY A 571 -26.59 4.85 -10.17
C GLY A 571 -26.68 5.97 -11.21
N TYR A 572 -27.16 5.63 -12.41
CA TYR A 572 -27.39 6.57 -13.50
C TYR A 572 -28.72 6.30 -14.20
N LEU A 573 -29.31 7.36 -14.78
CA LEU A 573 -30.65 7.36 -15.37
C LEU A 573 -30.59 7.26 -16.90
N VAL A 574 -31.23 6.24 -17.46
CA VAL A 574 -31.31 6.01 -18.91
C VAL A 574 -32.76 6.18 -19.39
N PRO A 575 -33.07 7.16 -20.25
CA PRO A 575 -34.43 7.37 -20.75
C PRO A 575 -34.86 6.25 -21.70
N GLY A 576 -36.16 5.87 -21.69
CA GLY A 576 -36.69 4.90 -22.66
C GLY A 576 -37.83 3.99 -22.18
N LEU A 577 -38.44 4.24 -21.02
CA LEU A 577 -39.68 3.58 -20.59
C LEU A 577 -40.91 4.36 -21.10
N GLU A 578 -41.99 3.65 -21.41
CA GLU A 578 -43.28 4.28 -21.69
C GLU A 578 -43.77 5.01 -20.43
N ILE A 579 -44.16 6.27 -20.57
CA ILE A 579 -44.64 7.11 -19.47
C ILE A 579 -46.16 6.97 -19.40
N ASP A 580 -46.66 6.45 -18.28
CA ASP A 580 -48.11 6.41 -18.01
C ASP A 580 -48.69 7.84 -17.96
N GLU A 581 -49.89 8.03 -18.52
CA GLU A 581 -50.53 9.35 -18.59
C GLU A 581 -50.80 9.97 -17.19
N ALA A 582 -50.87 9.15 -16.14
CA ALA A 582 -51.00 9.59 -14.75
C ALA A 582 -49.69 10.16 -14.16
N GLU A 583 -48.53 9.75 -14.68
CA GLU A 583 -47.20 10.15 -14.17
C GLU A 583 -46.66 11.43 -14.84
N LYS A 584 -47.26 11.87 -15.95
CA LYS A 584 -46.97 13.16 -16.62
C LYS A 584 -47.22 14.39 -15.73
N SER A 585 -47.96 14.24 -14.63
CA SER A 585 -48.22 15.26 -13.62
C SER A 585 -47.14 15.37 -12.53
N SER A 586 -46.14 14.49 -12.53
CA SER A 586 -45.08 14.50 -11.52
C SER A 586 -44.09 15.67 -11.73
N ASP A 587 -43.50 16.20 -10.66
CA ASP A 587 -42.46 17.24 -10.67
C ASP A 587 -41.11 16.73 -11.26
N PHE A 588 -41.09 15.64 -12.03
CA PHE A 588 -39.89 14.95 -12.51
C PHE A 588 -39.40 15.50 -13.88
N PRO A 589 -38.12 15.88 -14.02
CA PRO A 589 -37.60 16.55 -15.23
C PRO A 589 -37.22 15.56 -16.35
N TYR A 590 -38.18 14.77 -16.86
CA TYR A 590 -37.92 13.78 -17.92
C TYR A 590 -37.35 14.39 -19.21
N GLU A 591 -37.98 15.47 -19.73
CA GLU A 591 -37.56 16.12 -20.97
C GLU A 591 -36.13 16.69 -20.89
N ALA A 592 -35.74 17.19 -19.71
CA ALA A 592 -34.41 17.72 -19.48
C ALA A 592 -33.34 16.61 -19.42
N ILE A 593 -33.67 15.45 -18.84
CA ILE A 593 -32.80 14.26 -18.85
C ILE A 593 -32.60 13.76 -20.27
N GLN A 594 -33.67 13.68 -21.07
CA GLN A 594 -33.59 13.25 -22.45
C GLN A 594 -32.69 14.18 -23.28
N LYS A 595 -32.87 15.50 -23.14
CA LYS A 595 -32.02 16.50 -23.81
C LYS A 595 -30.53 16.35 -23.45
N VAL A 596 -30.21 16.17 -22.16
CA VAL A 596 -28.83 15.90 -21.71
C VAL A 596 -28.26 14.65 -22.38
N CYS A 597 -29.04 13.58 -22.46
CA CYS A 597 -28.61 12.34 -23.12
C CYS A 597 -28.40 12.54 -24.63
N GLU A 598 -29.23 13.33 -25.30
CA GLU A 598 -29.10 13.64 -26.73
C GLU A 598 -27.87 14.53 -27.03
N GLU A 599 -27.58 15.50 -26.16
CA GLU A 599 -26.44 16.41 -26.30
C GLU A 599 -25.09 15.72 -26.01
N THR A 600 -25.07 14.79 -25.06
CA THR A 600 -23.83 14.12 -24.62
C THR A 600 -23.32 13.03 -25.56
N LYS A 601 -24.16 12.56 -26.50
CA LYS A 601 -23.94 11.41 -27.40
C LYS A 601 -23.31 10.22 -26.66
N PRO A 602 -24.13 9.37 -26.01
CA PRO A 602 -23.65 8.18 -25.30
C PRO A 602 -22.78 7.34 -26.23
N PHE A 603 -21.76 6.67 -25.69
CA PHE A 603 -20.81 5.85 -26.44
C PHE A 603 -21.58 4.87 -27.36
N GLU A 604 -21.63 5.15 -28.67
CA GLU A 604 -22.46 4.39 -29.61
C GLU A 604 -21.87 2.99 -29.83
N ARG A 605 -22.62 1.94 -29.48
CA ARG A 605 -22.50 0.61 -30.12
C ARG A 605 -23.73 -0.26 -29.92
N SER A 606 -24.53 -0.42 -30.99
CA SER A 606 -25.12 -1.70 -31.39
C SER A 606 -25.65 -1.60 -32.83
N SER A 607 -25.47 -2.65 -33.64
CA SER A 607 -26.06 -2.79 -34.98
C SER A 607 -27.60 -2.84 -34.95
N THR A 608 -28.16 -3.16 -33.78
CA THR A 608 -29.61 -3.23 -33.50
C THR A 608 -30.27 -1.86 -33.49
N ASN A 609 -29.58 -0.80 -33.05
CA ASN A 609 -30.13 0.58 -33.09
C ASN A 609 -30.35 1.07 -34.52
N MET A 610 -29.52 0.66 -35.48
CA MET A 610 -29.65 1.11 -36.88
C MET A 610 -30.90 0.51 -37.54
N GLU A 611 -31.21 -0.77 -37.29
CA GLU A 611 -32.44 -1.42 -37.77
C GLU A 611 -33.70 -0.90 -37.05
N LEU A 612 -33.65 -0.65 -35.73
CA LEU A 612 -34.80 -0.10 -34.99
C LEU A 612 -35.12 1.34 -35.41
N GLN A 613 -34.10 2.18 -35.63
CA GLN A 613 -34.27 3.55 -36.13
C GLN A 613 -34.86 3.56 -37.56
N GLU A 614 -34.38 2.68 -38.44
CA GLU A 614 -34.91 2.54 -39.80
C GLU A 614 -36.38 2.07 -39.81
N ILE A 615 -36.76 1.20 -38.87
CA ILE A 615 -38.14 0.75 -38.68
C ILE A 615 -39.03 1.91 -38.18
N ASP A 616 -38.59 2.67 -37.18
CA ASP A 616 -39.36 3.77 -36.61
C ASP A 616 -39.54 4.95 -37.59
N ASP A 617 -38.52 5.26 -38.42
CA ASP A 617 -38.65 6.26 -39.49
C ASP A 617 -39.61 5.81 -40.59
N ARG A 618 -39.61 4.51 -40.93
CA ARG A 618 -40.57 3.93 -41.87
C ARG A 618 -42.00 3.94 -41.32
N LEU A 619 -42.19 3.66 -40.03
CA LEU A 619 -43.50 3.71 -39.38
C LEU A 619 -44.08 5.13 -39.40
N LYS A 620 -43.28 6.15 -39.04
CA LYS A 620 -43.70 7.56 -39.11
C LYS A 620 -44.07 7.99 -40.52
N LYS A 621 -43.36 7.50 -41.54
CA LYS A 621 -43.67 7.80 -42.94
C LYS A 621 -44.99 7.16 -43.37
N LEU A 622 -45.22 5.90 -43.00
CA LEU A 622 -46.47 5.17 -43.25
C LEU A 622 -47.66 5.83 -42.57
N GLU A 623 -47.52 6.27 -41.31
CA GLU A 623 -48.57 6.97 -40.56
C GLU A 623 -49.01 8.26 -41.26
N ARG A 624 -48.06 9.09 -41.71
CA ARG A 624 -48.39 10.29 -42.48
C ARG A 624 -49.06 9.98 -43.81
N GLU A 625 -48.63 8.90 -44.49
CA GLU A 625 -49.26 8.48 -45.75
C GLU A 625 -50.70 7.98 -45.53
N ILE A 626 -50.96 7.25 -44.44
CA ILE A 626 -52.31 6.80 -44.06
C ILE A 626 -53.19 8.00 -43.71
N GLU A 627 -52.71 8.95 -42.92
CA GLU A 627 -53.44 10.15 -42.52
C GLU A 627 -53.85 11.01 -43.73
N VAL A 628 -52.99 11.11 -44.76
CA VAL A 628 -53.31 11.81 -46.03
C VAL A 628 -54.39 11.07 -46.84
N LEU A 629 -54.52 9.75 -46.67
CA LEU A 629 -55.45 8.91 -47.42
C LEU A 629 -56.82 8.76 -46.75
N GLU A 630 -56.93 9.02 -45.44
CA GLU A 630 -58.17 8.89 -44.65
C GLU A 630 -59.33 9.80 -45.09
N GLY A 631 -59.14 10.67 -46.09
CA GLY A 631 -60.19 11.48 -46.71
C GLY A 631 -60.65 11.03 -48.10
N ARG A 632 -60.03 10.03 -48.74
CA ARG A 632 -60.26 9.68 -50.15
C ARG A 632 -60.89 8.28 -50.33
N LYS A 633 -62.21 8.24 -50.55
CA LYS A 633 -63.02 7.00 -50.70
C LYS A 633 -62.52 6.02 -51.78
N GLN A 634 -61.76 6.46 -52.77
CA GLN A 634 -61.24 5.61 -53.86
C GLN A 634 -59.93 4.87 -53.52
N ALA A 635 -59.31 5.12 -52.36
CA ALA A 635 -58.01 4.56 -51.99
C ALA A 635 -58.08 3.42 -50.95
N PHE A 636 -59.27 2.90 -50.65
CA PHE A 636 -59.49 1.96 -49.53
C PHE A 636 -58.58 0.72 -49.59
N LYS A 637 -58.41 0.13 -50.79
CA LYS A 637 -57.55 -1.05 -51.01
C LYS A 637 -56.05 -0.75 -50.88
N TYR A 638 -55.64 0.49 -51.14
CA TYR A 638 -54.26 0.93 -50.97
C TYR A 638 -53.96 1.22 -49.48
N MET A 639 -54.91 1.86 -48.79
CA MET A 639 -54.85 2.11 -47.35
C MET A 639 -54.79 0.81 -46.55
N GLU A 640 -55.56 -0.21 -46.93
CA GLU A 640 -55.55 -1.54 -46.31
C GLU A 640 -54.18 -2.24 -46.44
N ASN A 641 -53.50 -2.08 -47.59
CA ASN A 641 -52.13 -2.58 -47.78
C ASN A 641 -51.10 -1.83 -46.93
N LEU A 642 -51.24 -0.51 -46.76
CA LEU A 642 -50.35 0.29 -45.91
C LEU A 642 -50.53 -0.06 -44.42
N LEU A 643 -51.77 -0.28 -43.97
CA LEU A 643 -52.07 -0.76 -42.61
C LEU A 643 -51.46 -2.14 -42.35
N GLN A 644 -51.54 -3.06 -43.32
CA GLN A 644 -50.86 -4.37 -43.20
C GLN A 644 -49.33 -4.26 -43.18
N GLN A 645 -48.75 -3.30 -43.92
CA GLN A 645 -47.31 -3.03 -43.85
C GLN A 645 -46.91 -2.44 -42.49
N GLN A 646 -47.71 -1.52 -41.95
CA GLN A 646 -47.54 -0.95 -40.62
C GLN A 646 -47.59 -2.05 -39.56
N GLU A 647 -48.57 -2.96 -39.61
CA GLU A 647 -48.74 -4.06 -38.66
C GLU A 647 -47.55 -5.04 -38.69
N LYS A 648 -47.05 -5.38 -39.89
CA LYS A 648 -45.84 -6.23 -40.04
C LYS A 648 -44.58 -5.57 -39.48
N LEU A 649 -44.41 -4.26 -39.66
CA LEU A 649 -43.29 -3.51 -39.09
C LEU A 649 -43.39 -3.42 -37.56
N ILE A 650 -44.60 -3.21 -37.02
CA ILE A 650 -44.87 -3.25 -35.57
C ILE A 650 -44.56 -4.63 -34.99
N GLU A 651 -44.93 -5.71 -35.67
CA GLU A 651 -44.63 -7.07 -35.20
C GLU A 651 -43.14 -7.40 -35.27
N ARG A 652 -42.44 -6.91 -36.30
CA ARG A 652 -40.97 -7.02 -36.40
C ARG A 652 -40.26 -6.21 -35.32
N ARG A 653 -40.76 -5.01 -34.99
CA ARG A 653 -40.32 -4.18 -33.86
C ARG A 653 -40.51 -4.92 -32.53
N ARG A 654 -41.67 -5.56 -32.31
CA ARG A 654 -41.94 -6.38 -31.11
C ARG A 654 -41.01 -7.59 -30.98
N LYS A 655 -40.62 -8.24 -32.08
CA LYS A 655 -39.69 -9.38 -32.06
C LYS A 655 -38.24 -8.97 -31.75
N LEU A 656 -37.86 -7.72 -32.02
CA LEU A 656 -36.54 -7.16 -31.71
C LEU A 656 -36.43 -6.63 -30.28
N LEU A 657 -37.55 -6.41 -29.58
CA LEU A 657 -37.62 -5.97 -28.19
C LEU A 657 -37.60 -7.20 -27.25
N PRO A 658 -36.59 -7.38 -26.37
CA PRO A 658 -36.60 -8.47 -25.40
C PRO A 658 -37.69 -8.26 -24.33
N ASN A 659 -38.26 -9.37 -23.82
CA ASN A 659 -39.29 -9.37 -22.77
C ASN A 659 -38.83 -8.58 -21.54
N GLY A 660 -39.46 -7.43 -21.26
CA GLY A 660 -39.73 -6.74 -19.98
C GLY A 660 -38.65 -6.55 -18.90
N THR A 661 -37.58 -7.33 -18.85
CA THR A 661 -36.60 -7.40 -17.75
C THR A 661 -35.21 -6.91 -18.18
N GLN A 662 -35.02 -6.58 -19.46
CA GLN A 662 -33.76 -6.09 -20.02
C GLN A 662 -34.02 -4.82 -20.84
N CYS A 663 -33.26 -3.76 -20.57
CA CYS A 663 -33.33 -2.53 -21.34
C CYS A 663 -32.83 -2.80 -22.78
N PRO A 664 -33.63 -2.52 -23.83
CA PRO A 664 -33.20 -2.73 -25.21
C PRO A 664 -32.08 -1.78 -25.65
N ILE A 665 -31.95 -0.64 -24.97
CA ILE A 665 -31.15 0.52 -25.38
C ILE A 665 -29.78 0.54 -24.68
N HIS A 666 -29.66 -0.01 -23.46
CA HIS A 666 -28.45 0.08 -22.65
C HIS A 666 -28.18 -1.20 -21.85
N GLN A 667 -26.94 -1.69 -21.86
CA GLN A 667 -26.50 -2.82 -21.04
C GLN A 667 -25.69 -2.32 -19.84
N GLY A 668 -26.06 -2.74 -18.63
CA GLY A 668 -25.41 -2.31 -17.38
C GLY A 668 -25.88 -3.12 -16.16
N ASN A 669 -25.42 -2.74 -14.96
CA ASN A 669 -25.83 -3.39 -13.71
C ASN A 669 -27.24 -2.94 -13.29
N GLY A 670 -28.25 -3.65 -13.77
CA GLY A 670 -29.68 -3.29 -13.69
C GLY A 670 -30.44 -3.90 -14.88
N PRO A 671 -31.69 -3.49 -15.15
CA PRO A 671 -32.41 -2.37 -14.55
C PRO A 671 -32.97 -2.68 -13.15
N TYR A 672 -32.96 -1.67 -12.26
CA TYR A 672 -33.67 -1.72 -10.98
C TYR A 672 -34.86 -0.76 -10.99
N GLU A 673 -35.98 -1.17 -10.39
CA GLU A 673 -37.14 -0.30 -10.20
C GLU A 673 -36.89 0.68 -9.05
N VAL A 674 -36.97 1.98 -9.35
CA VAL A 674 -36.78 3.07 -8.39
C VAL A 674 -38.07 3.93 -8.35
N PRO A 675 -38.65 4.18 -7.16
CA PRO A 675 -39.83 5.04 -7.05
C PRO A 675 -39.55 6.48 -7.51
N ASN A 676 -40.56 7.15 -8.08
CA ASN A 676 -40.53 8.58 -8.46
C ASN A 676 -39.57 8.97 -9.61
N VAL A 677 -39.21 8.01 -10.48
CA VAL A 677 -38.40 8.27 -11.69
C VAL A 677 -39.14 7.76 -12.94
N PRO A 678 -40.27 8.37 -13.33
CA PRO A 678 -41.08 7.92 -14.46
C PRO A 678 -40.32 8.02 -15.79
N GLY A 679 -40.47 7.02 -16.66
CA GLY A 679 -39.88 7.01 -18.00
C GLY A 679 -38.37 6.68 -18.10
N CYS A 680 -37.63 6.54 -16.98
CA CYS A 680 -36.20 6.23 -16.99
C CYS A 680 -35.86 4.90 -16.30
N TRP A 681 -34.90 4.17 -16.87
CA TRP A 681 -34.28 3.00 -16.26
C TRP A 681 -33.16 3.42 -15.32
N PHE A 682 -33.05 2.77 -14.15
CA PHE A 682 -31.95 2.99 -13.20
C PHE A 682 -30.96 1.84 -13.24
N PHE A 683 -29.67 2.17 -13.38
CA PHE A 683 -28.56 1.23 -13.33
C PHE A 683 -27.56 1.62 -12.23
N LYS A 684 -27.13 0.65 -11.43
CA LYS A 684 -26.16 0.88 -10.35
C LYS A 684 -24.76 1.09 -10.91
N ILE A 685 -24.01 2.03 -10.32
CA ILE A 685 -22.58 2.16 -10.61
C ILE A 685 -21.84 0.91 -10.07
N PRO A 686 -20.96 0.26 -10.86
CA PRO A 686 -20.21 -0.90 -10.41
C PRO A 686 -19.30 -0.59 -9.21
N HIS A 687 -19.37 -1.42 -8.17
CA HIS A 687 -18.49 -1.30 -7.00
C HIS A 687 -17.26 -2.21 -7.15
N LYS A 688 -16.09 -1.73 -6.66
CA LYS A 688 -14.80 -2.44 -6.77
C LYS A 688 -14.82 -3.89 -6.24
N ASP A 689 -15.54 -4.14 -5.16
CA ASP A 689 -15.60 -5.49 -4.54
C ASP A 689 -16.68 -6.41 -5.15
N GLY A 690 -17.45 -5.91 -6.13
CA GLY A 690 -18.56 -6.61 -6.78
C GLY A 690 -19.86 -5.82 -6.79
N ASN A 691 -20.74 -6.13 -7.74
CA ASN A 691 -21.99 -5.42 -8.06
C ASN A 691 -23.06 -5.46 -6.96
N GLU A 692 -22.95 -6.38 -6.00
CA GLU A 692 -23.86 -6.49 -4.86
C GLU A 692 -23.69 -5.33 -3.86
N LYS A 693 -22.47 -4.78 -3.74
CA LYS A 693 -22.20 -3.68 -2.82
C LYS A 693 -22.56 -2.33 -3.44
N ASN A 694 -23.01 -1.40 -2.60
CA ASN A 694 -23.33 -0.05 -3.03
C ASN A 694 -22.07 0.83 -3.05
N VAL A 695 -21.99 1.72 -4.04
CA VAL A 695 -20.98 2.79 -4.06
C VAL A 695 -21.35 3.81 -2.99
N GLY A 696 -20.39 4.21 -2.16
CA GLY A 696 -20.59 5.26 -1.15
C GLY A 696 -20.39 6.67 -1.72
N ASN A 697 -19.25 6.89 -2.37
CA ASN A 697 -18.90 8.17 -3.01
C ASN A 697 -18.40 7.93 -4.45
N PRO A 698 -19.07 8.49 -5.49
CA PRO A 698 -18.64 8.35 -6.88
C PRO A 698 -17.34 9.12 -7.19
N LEU A 699 -16.92 10.04 -6.30
CA LEU A 699 -15.64 10.75 -6.35
C LEU A 699 -14.52 10.05 -5.57
N ALA A 700 -14.76 8.82 -5.09
CA ALA A 700 -13.74 8.06 -4.38
C ALA A 700 -12.56 7.68 -5.30
N LYS A 701 -11.39 7.45 -4.70
CA LYS A 701 -10.14 7.04 -5.38
C LYS A 701 -10.30 5.90 -6.39
N SER A 702 -11.19 4.95 -6.12
CA SER A 702 -11.46 3.80 -7.01
C SER A 702 -11.98 4.19 -8.39
N PHE A 703 -12.60 5.36 -8.53
CA PHE A 703 -13.14 5.88 -9.79
C PHE A 703 -12.18 6.83 -10.52
N GLY A 704 -10.96 7.05 -10.00
CA GLY A 704 -9.97 7.92 -10.62
C GLY A 704 -9.60 7.53 -12.06
N SER A 705 -9.53 6.23 -12.36
CA SER A 705 -9.32 5.75 -13.74
C SER A 705 -10.52 6.04 -14.64
N LYS A 706 -11.73 6.06 -14.06
CA LYS A 706 -13.00 6.28 -14.77
C LYS A 706 -13.28 7.75 -15.06
N ILE A 707 -12.66 8.62 -14.29
CA ILE A 707 -12.56 10.04 -14.63
C ILE A 707 -11.60 10.24 -15.81
N ALA A 708 -10.48 9.52 -15.82
CA ALA A 708 -9.45 9.65 -16.86
C ALA A 708 -9.88 9.07 -18.22
N ASP A 709 -10.59 7.94 -18.23
CA ASP A 709 -11.13 7.34 -19.46
C ASP A 709 -12.40 8.05 -19.98
N GLY A 710 -12.92 9.03 -19.23
CA GLY A 710 -14.09 9.81 -19.61
C GLY A 710 -15.43 9.16 -19.31
N THR A 711 -15.45 7.97 -18.68
CA THR A 711 -16.68 7.28 -18.24
C THR A 711 -17.45 8.11 -17.23
N LEU A 712 -16.76 8.70 -16.24
CA LEU A 712 -17.32 9.60 -15.24
C LEU A 712 -16.86 11.03 -15.53
N ARG A 713 -17.77 11.90 -15.99
CA ARG A 713 -17.46 13.30 -16.34
C ARG A 713 -18.54 14.26 -15.89
N ALA A 714 -18.19 15.51 -15.64
CA ALA A 714 -19.18 16.57 -15.45
C ALA A 714 -19.78 17.01 -16.81
N HIS A 715 -21.08 17.30 -16.84
CA HIS A 715 -21.81 17.66 -18.06
C HIS A 715 -21.24 18.93 -18.74
N GLU A 716 -21.06 20.03 -18.00
CA GLU A 716 -20.77 21.36 -18.59
C GLU A 716 -19.69 22.17 -17.86
N SER A 717 -19.36 21.87 -16.60
CA SER A 717 -18.51 22.74 -15.79
C SER A 717 -17.02 22.44 -15.99
N THR A 718 -16.29 23.42 -16.52
CA THR A 718 -14.81 23.45 -16.49
C THR A 718 -14.30 23.33 -15.05
N SER A 719 -14.98 23.99 -14.11
CA SER A 719 -14.69 23.94 -12.67
C SER A 719 -14.74 22.52 -12.10
N ALA A 720 -15.70 21.68 -12.50
CA ALA A 720 -15.75 20.30 -12.02
C ALA A 720 -14.61 19.45 -12.57
N LYS A 721 -14.15 19.69 -13.81
CA LYS A 721 -12.96 19.01 -14.35
C LYS A 721 -11.71 19.31 -13.51
N TRP A 722 -11.51 20.57 -13.14
CA TRP A 722 -10.42 20.99 -12.25
C TRP A 722 -10.55 20.37 -10.85
N LEU A 723 -11.76 20.37 -10.26
CA LEU A 723 -12.02 19.72 -8.96
C LEU A 723 -11.65 18.23 -8.94
N LEU A 724 -11.98 17.50 -10.01
CA LEU A 724 -11.64 16.07 -10.12
C LEU A 724 -10.12 15.88 -10.21
N GLN A 725 -9.42 16.73 -10.96
CA GLN A 725 -7.96 16.70 -11.06
C GLN A 725 -7.30 17.06 -9.73
N TRP A 726 -7.74 18.12 -9.06
CA TRP A 726 -7.23 18.54 -7.75
C TRP A 726 -7.49 17.48 -6.67
N SER A 727 -8.67 16.86 -6.65
CA SER A 727 -8.96 15.76 -5.71
C SER A 727 -8.01 14.56 -5.91
N LYS A 728 -7.65 14.26 -7.17
CA LYS A 728 -6.64 13.25 -7.49
C LYS A 728 -5.26 13.64 -6.94
N MET A 729 -4.89 14.92 -7.06
CA MET A 729 -3.61 15.47 -6.57
C MET A 729 -3.46 15.40 -5.05
N LEU A 730 -4.52 15.72 -4.30
CA LEU A 730 -4.53 15.68 -2.83
C LEU A 730 -4.52 14.24 -2.26
N SER A 731 -5.13 13.29 -2.98
CA SER A 731 -5.35 11.93 -2.49
C SER A 731 -4.09 11.20 -2.03
N TYR A 732 -2.93 11.46 -2.64
CA TYR A 732 -1.69 10.82 -2.20
C TYR A 732 -1.19 11.39 -0.88
N TRP A 733 -1.14 12.71 -0.75
CA TRP A 733 -0.66 13.39 0.46
C TRP A 733 -1.54 13.08 1.67
N GLU A 734 -2.88 13.19 1.55
CA GLU A 734 -3.84 12.90 2.66
C GLU A 734 -3.62 11.51 3.29
N ASN A 735 -3.20 10.52 2.50
CA ASN A 735 -2.97 9.16 2.96
C ASN A 735 -1.57 8.92 3.56
N ASN A 736 -0.55 9.67 3.12
CA ASN A 736 0.86 9.41 3.44
C ASN A 736 1.48 10.46 4.37
N GLU A 737 0.94 11.67 4.42
CA GLU A 737 1.47 12.81 5.18
C GLU A 737 1.76 12.44 6.63
N LYS A 738 0.82 11.80 7.35
CA LYS A 738 1.03 11.36 8.73
C LYS A 738 2.24 10.42 8.88
N ARG A 739 2.48 9.53 7.92
CA ARG A 739 3.61 8.59 7.93
C ARG A 739 4.93 9.28 7.58
N ILE A 740 4.88 10.27 6.69
CA ILE A 740 6.05 11.07 6.27
C ILE A 740 6.48 12.01 7.39
N LYS A 741 5.55 12.77 7.98
CA LYS A 741 5.80 13.73 9.07
C LYS A 741 6.24 13.04 10.37
N SER A 742 5.82 11.79 10.60
CA SER A 742 6.25 11.01 11.79
C SER A 742 7.63 10.36 11.65
N GLN A 743 8.30 10.47 10.49
CA GLN A 743 9.67 9.98 10.35
C GLN A 743 10.60 10.78 11.27
N MET A 744 11.44 10.07 12.02
CA MET A 744 12.43 10.70 12.89
C MET A 744 13.67 11.10 12.08
N ALA A 745 13.77 12.39 11.79
CA ALA A 745 14.88 13.01 11.09
C ALA A 745 15.85 13.62 12.11
N VAL A 746 17.07 13.10 12.15
CA VAL A 746 18.10 13.53 13.12
C VAL A 746 19.22 14.21 12.38
N GLN A 747 19.53 15.45 12.76
CA GLN A 747 20.62 16.22 12.19
C GLN A 747 21.96 15.77 12.82
N ILE A 748 22.96 15.53 11.98
CA ILE A 748 24.28 15.02 12.41
C ILE A 748 25.35 16.10 12.37
N LYS A 749 25.24 17.00 11.39
CA LYS A 749 26.19 18.09 11.17
C LYS A 749 25.46 19.41 11.04
N ASP A 750 26.15 20.49 11.41
CA ASP A 750 25.64 21.86 11.29
C ASP A 750 25.47 22.30 9.82
N ASP A 751 26.07 21.57 8.87
CA ASP A 751 25.91 21.78 7.42
C ASP A 751 24.51 21.40 6.88
N GLY A 752 23.62 20.94 7.76
CA GLY A 752 22.27 20.52 7.43
C GLY A 752 22.15 19.05 7.05
N THR A 753 23.23 18.26 7.11
CA THR A 753 23.19 16.80 6.89
C THR A 753 22.46 16.11 8.04
N GLY A 754 21.45 15.32 7.71
CA GLY A 754 20.73 14.48 8.65
C GLY A 754 20.56 13.05 8.14
N ILE A 755 20.07 12.16 8.99
CA ILE A 755 19.74 10.78 8.63
C ILE A 755 18.38 10.41 9.22
N ILE A 756 17.63 9.62 8.46
CA ILE A 756 16.44 8.90 8.91
C ILE A 756 16.79 7.42 8.98
N LEU A 757 16.47 6.78 10.12
CA LEU A 757 16.55 5.34 10.28
C LEU A 757 15.16 4.73 10.06
N PRO A 758 14.91 4.06 8.91
CA PRO A 758 13.61 3.44 8.67
C PRO A 758 13.41 2.27 9.64
N ARG A 759 12.22 2.18 10.22
CA ARG A 759 11.82 1.11 11.17
C ARG A 759 11.48 -0.18 10.43
N VAL A 760 12.48 -0.75 9.76
CA VAL A 760 12.32 -1.93 8.89
C VAL A 760 12.28 -3.21 9.71
N VAL A 761 11.16 -3.93 9.64
CA VAL A 761 11.07 -5.31 10.11
C VAL A 761 11.67 -6.20 9.02
N VAL A 762 12.86 -6.74 9.25
CA VAL A 762 13.66 -7.48 8.25
C VAL A 762 12.89 -8.65 7.63
N ALA A 763 12.12 -9.39 8.44
CA ALA A 763 11.20 -10.44 7.97
C ALA A 763 9.79 -10.20 8.53
N GLY A 764 9.07 -9.22 7.96
CA GLY A 764 7.74 -8.82 8.42
C GLY A 764 6.58 -9.64 7.85
N THR A 765 6.83 -10.48 6.84
CA THR A 765 5.84 -11.38 6.22
C THR A 765 6.26 -12.84 6.31
N VAL A 766 5.31 -13.78 6.18
CA VAL A 766 5.61 -15.22 6.08
C VAL A 766 6.50 -15.56 4.86
N THR A 767 6.50 -14.69 3.84
CA THR A 767 7.40 -14.79 2.69
C THR A 767 8.81 -14.24 2.95
N ARG A 768 9.09 -13.84 4.21
CA ARG A 768 10.36 -13.26 4.69
C ARG A 768 10.70 -11.89 4.09
N ARG A 769 9.72 -11.21 3.47
CA ARG A 769 9.94 -9.86 2.96
C ARG A 769 10.04 -8.86 4.10
N ALA A 770 10.91 -7.87 3.91
CA ALA A 770 10.97 -6.72 4.79
C ALA A 770 9.67 -5.91 4.72
N VAL A 771 9.27 -5.34 5.85
CA VAL A 771 8.08 -4.49 5.94
C VAL A 771 8.45 -3.19 6.62
N GLU A 772 8.11 -2.09 5.95
CA GLU A 772 8.14 -0.74 6.49
C GLU A 772 7.04 0.08 5.76
N PRO A 773 6.16 0.81 6.48
CA PRO A 773 4.94 1.38 5.88
C PRO A 773 5.11 2.64 5.01
N THR A 774 6.32 3.18 4.87
CA THR A 774 6.58 4.51 4.26
C THR A 774 7.51 4.36 3.06
N TRP A 775 8.76 3.99 3.29
CA TRP A 775 9.86 3.86 2.36
C TRP A 775 9.76 2.62 1.47
N LEU A 776 9.37 1.46 2.02
CA LEU A 776 9.16 0.25 1.22
C LEU A 776 7.86 0.26 0.41
N THR A 777 7.02 1.28 0.60
CA THR A 777 5.80 1.53 -0.18
C THR A 777 5.84 2.87 -0.93
N ALA A 778 6.99 3.55 -0.92
CA ALA A 778 7.13 4.87 -1.51
C ALA A 778 6.89 4.78 -3.02
N SER A 779 5.98 5.62 -3.53
CA SER A 779 5.71 5.68 -4.96
C SER A 779 6.76 6.51 -5.68
N ASN A 780 6.93 6.27 -6.97
CA ASN A 780 7.68 7.15 -7.85
C ASN A 780 6.96 8.49 -8.05
N ALA A 781 7.71 9.53 -8.40
CA ALA A 781 7.18 10.86 -8.66
C ALA A 781 6.14 10.83 -9.80
N GLN A 782 4.98 11.43 -9.57
CA GLN A 782 3.92 11.59 -10.56
C GLN A 782 3.50 13.07 -10.63
N THR A 783 3.29 13.56 -11.84
CA THR A 783 2.95 14.96 -12.11
C THR A 783 1.59 15.37 -11.53
N ASP A 784 0.74 14.40 -11.19
CA ASP A 784 -0.61 14.58 -10.70
C ASP A 784 -0.77 14.21 -9.22
N ARG A 785 0.32 14.12 -8.44
CA ARG A 785 0.29 13.77 -7.01
C ARG A 785 1.26 14.60 -6.19
N ILE A 786 0.73 15.33 -5.21
CA ILE A 786 1.51 16.13 -4.25
C ILE A 786 2.38 15.21 -3.40
N GLY A 787 3.64 15.57 -3.21
CA GLY A 787 4.57 14.85 -2.33
C GLY A 787 5.01 13.48 -2.85
N SER A 788 4.72 13.14 -4.10
CA SER A 788 5.12 11.87 -4.71
C SER A 788 6.62 11.80 -5.03
N GLU A 789 7.33 12.93 -4.97
CA GLU A 789 8.78 13.06 -5.10
C GLU A 789 9.56 12.67 -3.83
N LEU A 790 8.89 12.11 -2.81
CA LEU A 790 9.47 11.70 -1.53
C LEU A 790 10.82 10.98 -1.64
N LYS A 791 10.95 10.00 -2.55
CA LYS A 791 12.21 9.24 -2.74
C LYS A 791 13.39 10.19 -3.03
N ALA A 792 13.19 11.22 -3.84
CA ALA A 792 14.24 12.14 -4.27
C ALA A 792 14.73 13.07 -3.15
N MET A 793 14.01 13.14 -2.03
CA MET A 793 14.44 13.89 -0.85
C MET A 793 15.50 13.13 -0.03
N VAL A 794 15.67 11.83 -0.28
CA VAL A 794 16.83 11.08 0.19
C VAL A 794 18.01 11.43 -0.72
N GLN A 795 18.98 12.16 -0.15
CA GLN A 795 20.07 12.77 -0.89
C GLN A 795 21.40 12.38 -0.26
N ALA A 796 22.36 12.02 -1.12
CA ALA A 796 23.69 11.68 -0.68
C ALA A 796 24.41 12.94 -0.14
N PRO A 797 25.12 12.85 0.99
CA PRO A 797 25.93 13.93 1.50
C PRO A 797 27.09 14.26 0.54
N PRO A 798 27.68 15.47 0.64
CA PRO A 798 28.82 15.85 -0.19
C PRO A 798 29.96 14.82 -0.15
N GLY A 799 30.49 14.44 -1.32
CA GLY A 799 31.52 13.41 -1.48
C GLY A 799 31.00 11.99 -1.72
N TYR A 800 29.69 11.76 -1.57
CA TYR A 800 29.05 10.47 -1.78
C TYR A 800 28.03 10.50 -2.93
N CYS A 801 27.74 9.33 -3.47
CA CYS A 801 26.66 9.10 -4.42
C CYS A 801 26.01 7.73 -4.19
N PHE A 802 24.76 7.59 -4.62
CA PHE A 802 24.08 6.31 -4.65
C PHE A 802 24.47 5.51 -5.88
N VAL A 803 24.66 4.21 -5.71
CA VAL A 803 24.84 3.22 -6.76
C VAL A 803 23.78 2.14 -6.56
N GLY A 804 23.06 1.79 -7.61
CA GLY A 804 22.13 0.66 -7.51
C GLY A 804 21.47 0.32 -8.83
N ALA A 805 20.65 -0.73 -8.80
CA ALA A 805 19.92 -1.19 -9.97
C ALA A 805 18.58 -1.82 -9.55
N ASP A 806 17.66 -1.87 -10.51
CA ASP A 806 16.44 -2.66 -10.46
C ASP A 806 16.70 -4.03 -11.11
N VAL A 807 16.27 -5.12 -10.47
CA VAL A 807 16.43 -6.47 -11.02
C VAL A 807 15.27 -6.75 -11.96
N ASP A 808 15.52 -6.61 -13.26
CA ASP A 808 14.53 -6.83 -14.30
C ASP A 808 13.82 -8.19 -14.16
N SER A 809 12.50 -8.14 -13.96
CA SER A 809 11.60 -9.30 -13.92
C SER A 809 12.05 -10.41 -12.97
N GLN A 810 12.62 -10.07 -11.80
CA GLN A 810 13.21 -11.03 -10.85
C GLN A 810 12.30 -12.24 -10.58
N GLU A 811 11.07 -11.99 -10.13
CA GLU A 811 10.12 -13.05 -9.77
C GLU A 811 9.67 -13.88 -10.97
N LEU A 812 9.50 -13.25 -12.15
CA LEU A 812 9.16 -13.97 -13.38
C LEU A 812 10.31 -14.88 -13.80
N TRP A 813 11.55 -14.40 -13.69
CA TRP A 813 12.74 -15.19 -13.99
C TRP A 813 12.85 -16.40 -13.06
N ILE A 814 12.68 -16.21 -11.75
CA ILE A 814 12.69 -17.30 -10.78
C ILE A 814 11.58 -18.32 -11.07
N ALA A 815 10.36 -17.87 -11.40
CA ALA A 815 9.29 -18.77 -11.77
C ALA A 815 9.61 -19.53 -13.08
N SER A 816 10.26 -18.86 -14.04
CA SER A 816 10.57 -19.44 -15.34
C SER A 816 11.68 -20.49 -15.28
N ILE A 817 12.74 -20.21 -14.53
CA ILE A 817 13.86 -21.13 -14.38
C ILE A 817 13.44 -22.40 -13.61
N LEU A 818 12.49 -22.30 -12.68
CA LEU A 818 11.92 -23.47 -12.01
C LEU A 818 11.11 -24.36 -12.95
N ALA A 819 10.37 -23.75 -13.89
CA ALA A 819 9.62 -24.48 -14.90
C ALA A 819 10.57 -25.19 -15.89
N ASP A 820 11.58 -24.46 -16.36
CA ASP A 820 12.57 -24.96 -17.31
C ASP A 820 13.42 -26.09 -16.73
N ALA A 821 13.82 -25.97 -15.46
CA ALA A 821 14.53 -27.01 -14.72
C ALA A 821 13.72 -28.32 -14.67
N GLN A 822 12.45 -28.24 -14.27
CA GLN A 822 11.59 -29.42 -14.13
C GLN A 822 11.21 -30.05 -15.49
N PHE A 823 11.12 -29.24 -16.54
CA PHE A 823 10.65 -29.69 -17.85
C PHE A 823 11.73 -30.39 -18.67
N ALA A 824 12.91 -29.78 -18.78
CA ALA A 824 13.95 -30.28 -19.69
C ALA A 824 15.40 -30.01 -19.22
N GLU A 825 15.59 -29.41 -18.04
CA GLU A 825 16.90 -28.97 -17.50
C GLU A 825 17.66 -28.03 -18.45
N MET A 826 16.93 -27.21 -19.21
CA MET A 826 17.47 -26.27 -20.19
C MET A 826 16.77 -24.92 -20.12
N HIS A 827 17.54 -23.85 -20.11
CA HIS A 827 17.02 -22.48 -20.15
C HIS A 827 16.17 -22.25 -21.41
N GLY A 828 14.98 -21.67 -21.22
CA GLY A 828 14.03 -21.37 -22.28
C GLY A 828 13.36 -22.58 -22.92
N SER A 829 13.40 -23.74 -22.25
CA SER A 829 12.74 -24.97 -22.74
C SER A 829 11.22 -24.89 -22.72
N THR A 830 10.64 -24.12 -21.80
CA THR A 830 9.20 -23.85 -21.75
C THR A 830 8.83 -22.59 -22.53
N ALA A 831 7.58 -22.51 -22.99
CA ALA A 831 7.08 -21.29 -23.65
C ALA A 831 7.19 -20.05 -22.74
N PHE A 832 6.97 -20.23 -21.43
CA PHE A 832 7.13 -19.18 -20.43
C PHE A 832 8.60 -18.73 -20.28
N GLY A 833 9.54 -19.67 -20.16
CA GLY A 833 10.98 -19.38 -20.12
C GLY A 833 11.47 -18.66 -21.37
N TRP A 834 11.06 -19.13 -22.55
CA TRP A 834 11.42 -18.49 -23.82
C TRP A 834 10.88 -17.06 -23.93
N MET A 835 9.60 -16.83 -23.58
CA MET A 835 9.00 -15.49 -23.59
C MET A 835 9.70 -14.52 -22.64
N ASN A 836 10.27 -15.02 -21.53
CA ASN A 836 10.97 -14.19 -20.56
C ASN A 836 12.41 -13.85 -21.00
N LEU A 837 13.11 -14.81 -21.63
CA LEU A 837 14.50 -14.65 -22.05
C LEU A 837 14.66 -13.96 -23.41
N GLN A 838 13.74 -14.20 -24.35
CA GLN A 838 13.81 -13.70 -25.73
C GLN A 838 12.60 -12.85 -26.16
N GLY A 839 11.51 -12.85 -25.40
CA GLY A 839 10.29 -12.14 -25.77
C GLY A 839 10.50 -10.62 -25.83
N LYS A 840 9.94 -10.00 -26.87
CA LYS A 840 10.08 -8.57 -27.14
C LYS A 840 8.75 -7.86 -27.12
N LYS A 841 8.74 -6.67 -26.50
CA LYS A 841 7.57 -5.78 -26.50
C LYS A 841 7.19 -5.29 -27.90
N LYS A 842 8.19 -4.98 -28.74
CA LYS A 842 7.98 -4.49 -30.11
C LYS A 842 7.30 -5.54 -30.99
N ASP A 843 7.70 -6.80 -30.82
CA ASP A 843 7.22 -7.92 -31.64
C ASP A 843 5.95 -8.56 -31.06
N GLY A 844 5.49 -8.08 -29.90
CA GLY A 844 4.33 -8.62 -29.19
C GLY A 844 4.53 -10.06 -28.68
N THR A 845 5.77 -10.55 -28.64
CA THR A 845 6.14 -11.90 -28.23
C THR A 845 6.39 -12.02 -26.72
N ASP A 846 6.47 -10.90 -26.00
CA ASP A 846 6.55 -10.91 -24.54
C ASP A 846 5.25 -11.38 -23.89
N LEU A 847 5.37 -11.99 -22.71
CA LEU A 847 4.25 -12.55 -21.94
C LEU A 847 3.07 -11.58 -21.79
N HIS A 848 3.36 -10.32 -21.47
CA HIS A 848 2.32 -9.33 -21.21
C HIS A 848 1.57 -8.95 -22.49
N SER A 849 2.28 -8.77 -23.61
CA SER A 849 1.64 -8.48 -24.90
C SER A 849 0.85 -9.67 -25.43
N LYS A 850 1.35 -10.91 -25.25
CA LYS A 850 0.61 -12.12 -25.68
C LYS A 850 -0.71 -12.27 -24.93
N VAL A 851 -0.71 -12.07 -23.61
CA VAL A 851 -1.93 -12.12 -22.78
C VAL A 851 -2.86 -10.93 -23.07
N ALA A 852 -2.29 -9.74 -23.30
CA ALA A 852 -3.05 -8.55 -23.71
C ALA A 852 -3.83 -8.81 -25.02
N ASN A 853 -3.16 -9.35 -26.04
CA ASN A 853 -3.75 -9.68 -27.33
C ASN A 853 -4.81 -10.80 -27.21
N LEU A 854 -4.58 -11.80 -26.35
CA LEU A 854 -5.51 -12.92 -26.17
C LEU A 854 -6.83 -12.49 -25.52
N VAL A 855 -6.81 -11.52 -24.61
CA VAL A 855 -8.01 -11.06 -23.87
C VAL A 855 -8.60 -9.77 -24.45
N GLY A 856 -7.83 -9.03 -25.24
CA GLY A 856 -8.22 -7.73 -25.80
C GLY A 856 -8.12 -6.60 -24.78
N ILE A 857 -7.06 -6.57 -23.97
CA ILE A 857 -6.81 -5.55 -22.94
C ILE A 857 -5.48 -4.83 -23.20
N SER A 858 -5.24 -3.71 -22.53
CA SER A 858 -3.94 -3.03 -22.61
C SER A 858 -2.81 -3.85 -21.96
N ARG A 859 -1.58 -3.63 -22.38
CA ARG A 859 -0.41 -4.31 -21.82
C ARG A 859 -0.24 -4.07 -20.32
N ASP A 860 -0.51 -2.85 -19.83
CA ASP A 860 -0.37 -2.53 -18.41
C ASP A 860 -1.43 -3.22 -17.57
N GLN A 861 -2.66 -3.34 -18.08
CA GLN A 861 -3.70 -4.18 -17.48
C GLN A 861 -3.28 -5.66 -17.49
N ALA A 862 -2.73 -6.16 -18.60
CA ALA A 862 -2.22 -7.53 -18.69
C ALA A 862 -1.05 -7.80 -17.73
N LYS A 863 -0.21 -6.80 -17.44
CA LYS A 863 0.84 -6.90 -16.42
C LYS A 863 0.20 -7.20 -15.06
N VAL A 864 -0.78 -6.40 -14.63
CA VAL A 864 -1.51 -6.62 -13.37
C VAL A 864 -2.15 -8.03 -13.34
N PHE A 865 -2.74 -8.47 -14.44
CA PHE A 865 -3.30 -9.82 -14.57
C PHE A 865 -2.27 -10.93 -14.38
N ASN A 866 -1.13 -10.84 -15.07
CA ASN A 866 -0.11 -11.89 -15.06
C ASN A 866 0.49 -12.07 -13.67
N TYR A 867 0.84 -10.99 -12.98
CA TYR A 867 1.32 -11.08 -11.60
C TYR A 867 0.25 -11.67 -10.68
N GLY A 868 -1.00 -11.19 -10.74
CA GLY A 868 -2.09 -11.76 -9.94
C GLY A 868 -2.26 -13.26 -10.16
N ARG A 869 -2.17 -13.71 -11.42
CA ARG A 869 -2.27 -15.13 -11.79
C ARG A 869 -1.09 -15.97 -11.32
N MET A 870 0.14 -15.50 -11.45
CA MET A 870 1.32 -16.22 -10.96
C MET A 870 1.24 -16.49 -9.46
N TYR A 871 0.64 -15.57 -8.70
CA TYR A 871 0.40 -15.73 -7.26
C TYR A 871 -0.83 -16.57 -6.92
N GLY A 872 -1.39 -17.28 -7.89
CA GLY A 872 -2.47 -18.23 -7.66
C GLY A 872 -3.87 -17.62 -7.60
N ALA A 873 -4.08 -16.41 -8.15
CA ALA A 873 -5.43 -15.92 -8.35
C ALA A 873 -6.25 -16.89 -9.22
N GLY A 874 -7.53 -17.04 -8.86
CA GLY A 874 -8.48 -17.92 -9.56
C GLY A 874 -9.22 -17.23 -10.70
N LYS A 875 -10.05 -18.01 -11.41
CA LYS A 875 -10.93 -17.51 -12.48
C LYS A 875 -11.86 -16.40 -12.04
N THR A 876 -12.48 -16.55 -10.86
CA THR A 876 -13.38 -15.56 -10.25
C THR A 876 -12.72 -14.22 -9.98
N PHE A 877 -11.43 -14.21 -9.64
CA PHE A 877 -10.67 -12.96 -9.49
C PHE A 877 -10.45 -12.30 -10.86
N ALA A 878 -10.12 -13.09 -11.88
CA ALA A 878 -9.93 -12.57 -13.22
C ALA A 878 -11.22 -12.01 -13.83
N GLU A 879 -12.35 -12.69 -13.65
CA GLU A 879 -13.68 -12.21 -14.04
C GLU A 879 -13.96 -10.83 -13.45
N LYS A 880 -13.80 -10.69 -12.12
CA LYS A 880 -13.98 -9.41 -11.43
C LYS A 880 -13.05 -8.32 -11.95
N LEU A 881 -11.78 -8.65 -12.18
CA LEU A 881 -10.80 -7.69 -12.67
C LEU A 881 -11.07 -7.26 -14.12
N LEU A 882 -11.54 -8.17 -14.97
CA LEU A 882 -11.93 -7.86 -16.35
C LEU A 882 -13.11 -6.89 -16.36
N MET A 883 -14.12 -7.14 -15.53
CA MET A 883 -15.29 -6.26 -15.38
C MET A 883 -14.92 -4.88 -14.80
N GLN A 884 -13.88 -4.80 -13.97
CA GLN A 884 -13.37 -3.51 -13.47
C GLN A 884 -12.68 -2.70 -14.57
N PHE A 885 -11.90 -3.37 -15.43
CA PHE A 885 -11.21 -2.71 -16.53
C PHE A 885 -12.19 -2.29 -17.62
N ASN A 886 -13.12 -3.16 -17.99
CA ASN A 886 -14.19 -2.88 -18.94
C ASN A 886 -15.57 -3.21 -18.33
N HIS A 887 -16.34 -2.16 -18.05
CA HIS A 887 -17.69 -2.23 -17.49
C HIS A 887 -18.74 -2.79 -18.45
N GLU A 888 -18.44 -2.71 -19.74
CA GLU A 888 -19.34 -3.14 -20.81
C GLU A 888 -19.34 -4.67 -20.91
N LEU A 889 -18.34 -5.36 -20.36
CA LEU A 889 -18.29 -6.81 -20.33
C LEU A 889 -19.37 -7.37 -19.41
N THR A 890 -20.21 -8.23 -19.97
CA THR A 890 -21.16 -9.01 -19.18
C THR A 890 -20.41 -10.04 -18.31
N VAL A 891 -21.08 -10.55 -17.27
CA VAL A 891 -20.49 -11.60 -16.41
C VAL A 891 -20.13 -12.85 -17.24
N ASP A 892 -20.97 -13.18 -18.22
CA ASP A 892 -20.76 -14.35 -19.08
C ASP A 892 -19.59 -14.14 -20.06
N GLU A 893 -19.49 -12.97 -20.68
CA GLU A 893 -18.34 -12.63 -21.55
C GLU A 893 -17.03 -12.54 -20.74
N ALA A 894 -17.07 -11.96 -19.54
CA ALA A 894 -15.91 -11.89 -18.66
C ALA A 894 -15.45 -13.30 -18.25
N LYS A 895 -16.40 -14.20 -17.99
CA LYS A 895 -16.14 -15.61 -17.68
C LYS A 895 -15.58 -16.37 -18.87
N GLU A 896 -16.13 -16.19 -20.07
CA GLU A 896 -15.61 -16.79 -21.29
C GLU A 896 -14.16 -16.33 -21.55
N LYS A 897 -13.91 -15.02 -21.49
CA LYS A 897 -12.56 -14.46 -21.65
C LYS A 897 -11.58 -14.97 -20.58
N ALA A 898 -12.03 -15.07 -19.33
CA ALA A 898 -11.23 -15.66 -18.26
C ALA A 898 -10.93 -17.15 -18.54
N ASP A 899 -11.92 -17.93 -18.96
CA ASP A 899 -11.77 -19.34 -19.28
C ASP A 899 -10.81 -19.58 -20.45
N VAL A 900 -10.94 -18.81 -21.53
CA VAL A 900 -10.01 -18.81 -22.67
C VAL A 900 -8.60 -18.44 -22.21
N MET A 901 -8.46 -17.43 -21.36
CA MET A 901 -7.16 -17.03 -20.83
C MET A 901 -6.52 -18.14 -19.99
N TYR A 902 -7.20 -18.68 -18.98
CA TYR A 902 -6.64 -19.70 -18.09
C TYR A 902 -6.36 -21.01 -18.81
N SER A 903 -7.18 -21.42 -19.78
CA SER A 903 -6.95 -22.64 -20.56
C SER A 903 -5.72 -22.53 -21.45
N ASN A 904 -5.46 -21.37 -22.07
CA ASN A 904 -4.27 -21.15 -22.90
C ASN A 904 -2.98 -20.96 -22.09
N THR A 905 -3.09 -20.51 -20.84
CA THR A 905 -1.93 -20.16 -20.01
C THR A 905 -1.66 -21.19 -18.93
N LYS A 906 -2.47 -21.25 -17.87
CA LYS A 906 -2.34 -22.24 -16.80
C LYS A 906 -2.60 -23.66 -17.29
N GLY A 907 -3.50 -23.84 -18.25
CA GLY A 907 -3.88 -25.13 -18.81
C GLY A 907 -5.05 -25.79 -18.09
N ILE A 908 -5.27 -27.07 -18.41
CA ILE A 908 -6.31 -27.90 -17.82
C ILE A 908 -5.66 -28.87 -16.84
N LYS A 909 -6.22 -28.97 -15.62
CA LYS A 909 -5.76 -29.94 -14.62
C LYS A 909 -6.27 -31.33 -14.99
N ASP A 910 -5.35 -32.25 -15.24
CA ASP A 910 -5.67 -33.65 -15.47
C ASP A 910 -6.20 -34.28 -14.17
N ARG A 911 -7.39 -34.89 -14.23
CA ARG A 911 -8.04 -35.52 -13.07
C ARG A 911 -7.29 -36.74 -12.57
N LYS A 912 -6.53 -37.44 -13.43
CA LYS A 912 -5.82 -38.65 -13.06
C LYS A 912 -4.47 -38.33 -12.40
N SER A 913 -3.66 -37.47 -13.04
CA SER A 913 -2.34 -37.12 -12.52
C SER A 913 -2.36 -35.94 -11.54
N GLY A 914 -3.42 -35.14 -11.51
CA GLY A 914 -3.46 -33.90 -10.72
C GLY A 914 -2.54 -32.80 -11.25
N LEU A 915 -1.96 -32.96 -12.45
CA LEU A 915 -1.03 -32.01 -13.06
C LEU A 915 -1.74 -31.12 -14.08
N TRP A 916 -1.27 -29.88 -14.22
CA TRP A 916 -1.70 -28.95 -15.26
C TRP A 916 -1.06 -29.31 -16.59
N ARG A 917 -1.86 -29.32 -17.67
CA ARG A 917 -1.38 -29.60 -19.03
C ARG A 917 -2.01 -28.66 -20.04
N GLY A 918 -1.28 -28.42 -21.11
CA GLY A 918 -1.80 -27.80 -22.33
C GLY A 918 -1.66 -26.28 -22.42
N GLY A 919 -1.37 -25.58 -21.33
CA GLY A 919 -1.14 -24.13 -21.32
C GLY A 919 0.35 -23.76 -21.33
N SER A 920 0.65 -22.50 -21.66
CA SER A 920 2.03 -21.98 -21.75
C SER A 920 2.81 -21.94 -20.43
N GLU A 921 2.11 -21.90 -19.31
CA GLU A 921 2.64 -21.78 -17.94
C GLU A 921 2.39 -23.05 -17.11
N SER A 922 1.84 -24.11 -17.71
CA SER A 922 1.45 -25.33 -16.98
C SER A 922 2.60 -25.92 -16.16
N GLU A 923 3.80 -25.98 -16.73
CA GLU A 923 4.97 -26.55 -16.05
C GLU A 923 5.46 -25.70 -14.87
N MET A 924 5.31 -24.37 -14.96
CA MET A 924 5.57 -23.48 -13.83
C MET A 924 4.63 -23.81 -12.67
N PHE A 925 3.31 -23.88 -12.92
CA PHE A 925 2.34 -24.21 -11.87
C PHE A 925 2.56 -25.62 -11.29
N ASN A 926 2.92 -26.60 -12.12
CA ASN A 926 3.26 -27.94 -11.67
C ASN A 926 4.45 -27.92 -10.71
N SER A 927 5.51 -27.20 -11.08
CA SER A 927 6.74 -27.07 -10.27
C SER A 927 6.47 -26.37 -8.94
N LEU A 928 5.73 -25.26 -8.96
CA LEU A 928 5.38 -24.52 -7.75
C LEU A 928 4.42 -25.32 -6.85
N GLU A 929 3.41 -25.99 -7.41
CA GLU A 929 2.52 -26.87 -6.64
C GLU A 929 3.28 -28.08 -6.07
N ALA A 930 4.25 -28.65 -6.77
CA ALA A 930 5.05 -29.77 -6.29
C ALA A 930 5.86 -29.37 -5.05
N ILE A 931 6.54 -28.21 -5.08
CA ILE A 931 7.26 -27.67 -3.93
C ILE A 931 6.29 -27.36 -2.79
N ALA A 932 5.18 -26.67 -3.08
CA ALA A 932 4.20 -26.30 -2.08
C ALA A 932 3.60 -27.53 -1.39
N ARG A 933 3.31 -28.62 -2.11
CA ARG A 933 2.69 -29.86 -1.63
C ARG A 933 3.68 -30.83 -0.96
N SER A 934 4.98 -30.60 -1.09
CA SER A 934 6.00 -31.45 -0.45
C SER A 934 5.81 -31.50 1.07
N LYS A 935 6.22 -32.61 1.71
CA LYS A 935 6.03 -32.81 3.16
C LYS A 935 6.64 -31.67 3.99
N THR A 936 7.80 -31.19 3.57
CA THR A 936 8.54 -30.07 4.16
C THR A 936 8.83 -29.05 3.05
N PRO A 937 7.91 -28.10 2.77
CA PRO A 937 8.10 -27.13 1.71
C PRO A 937 9.32 -26.24 1.96
N GLU A 938 10.26 -26.30 1.03
CA GLU A 938 11.56 -25.60 1.08
C GLU A 938 11.79 -24.80 -0.20
N THR A 939 12.47 -23.66 -0.09
CA THR A 939 12.91 -22.92 -1.27
C THR A 939 13.97 -23.71 -2.04
N PRO A 940 13.99 -23.63 -3.38
CA PRO A 940 14.87 -24.45 -4.22
C PRO A 940 16.36 -24.19 -3.99
N VAL A 941 16.75 -22.93 -3.69
CA VAL A 941 18.14 -22.49 -3.61
C VAL A 941 18.71 -22.58 -2.20
N LEU A 942 18.15 -21.83 -1.23
CA LEU A 942 18.69 -21.79 0.13
C LEU A 942 18.03 -22.80 1.10
N LYS A 943 17.09 -23.61 0.61
CA LYS A 943 16.35 -24.63 1.39
C LYS A 943 15.63 -24.05 2.62
N CYS A 944 15.10 -22.84 2.47
CA CYS A 944 14.38 -22.14 3.53
C CYS A 944 12.95 -22.71 3.66
N ARG A 945 12.50 -23.06 4.86
CA ARG A 945 11.16 -23.65 5.08
C ARG A 945 10.04 -22.63 5.25
N ILE A 946 8.82 -22.96 4.80
CA ILE A 946 7.60 -22.14 5.00
C ILE A 946 7.21 -22.06 6.48
N SER A 947 6.45 -21.07 6.96
CA SER A 947 5.98 -21.06 8.37
C SER A 947 5.30 -22.37 8.79
N ARG A 948 5.53 -22.83 10.04
CA ARG A 948 4.93 -24.05 10.61
C ARG A 948 3.41 -24.10 10.43
N ALA A 949 2.74 -22.97 10.56
CA ALA A 949 1.29 -22.85 10.39
C ALA A 949 0.78 -23.09 8.96
N LEU A 950 1.66 -23.17 7.96
CA LEU A 950 1.30 -23.43 6.57
C LEU A 950 1.87 -24.75 6.04
N GLU A 951 2.53 -25.54 6.89
CA GLU A 951 3.01 -26.84 6.48
C GLU A 951 1.82 -27.76 6.12
N PRO A 952 1.95 -28.60 5.07
CA PRO A 952 0.86 -29.44 4.60
C PRO A 952 0.19 -30.28 5.70
N HIS A 953 0.94 -30.74 6.69
CA HIS A 953 0.38 -31.54 7.78
C HIS A 953 -0.55 -30.76 8.74
N ASN A 954 -0.49 -29.42 8.72
CA ASN A 954 -1.29 -28.51 9.57
C ASN A 954 -2.48 -27.88 8.85
N VAL A 955 -2.43 -27.80 7.51
CA VAL A 955 -3.46 -27.13 6.70
C VAL A 955 -4.04 -28.00 5.59
N ASP A 956 -3.51 -29.20 5.35
CA ASP A 956 -3.87 -30.10 4.25
C ASP A 956 -3.83 -29.37 2.88
N GLU A 957 -4.99 -29.21 2.24
CA GLU A 957 -5.20 -28.49 0.97
C GLU A 957 -5.62 -27.02 1.15
N ALA A 958 -5.80 -26.54 2.39
CA ALA A 958 -6.13 -25.16 2.64
C ALA A 958 -4.93 -24.23 2.32
N TYR A 959 -5.24 -22.98 1.96
CA TYR A 959 -4.24 -21.94 1.69
C TYR A 959 -3.23 -22.26 0.57
N MET A 960 -3.56 -23.15 -0.37
CA MET A 960 -2.67 -23.50 -1.49
C MET A 960 -2.22 -22.29 -2.31
N THR A 961 -3.08 -21.29 -2.51
CA THR A 961 -2.70 -20.04 -3.20
C THR A 961 -1.61 -19.28 -2.45
N SER A 962 -1.70 -19.21 -1.12
CA SER A 962 -0.68 -18.57 -0.28
C SER A 962 0.63 -19.35 -0.26
N ARG A 963 0.57 -20.70 -0.28
CA ARG A 963 1.75 -21.57 -0.33
C ARG A 963 2.48 -21.50 -1.67
N VAL A 964 1.75 -21.50 -2.78
CA VAL A 964 2.32 -21.32 -4.13
C VAL A 964 2.97 -19.95 -4.27
N ASN A 965 2.28 -18.89 -3.83
CA ASN A 965 2.84 -17.54 -3.80
C ASN A 965 4.11 -17.46 -2.93
N TRP A 966 4.12 -18.16 -1.80
CA TRP A 966 5.28 -18.22 -0.91
C TRP A 966 6.52 -18.77 -1.61
N VAL A 967 6.41 -19.80 -2.46
CA VAL A 967 7.57 -20.39 -3.16
C VAL A 967 8.32 -19.33 -3.98
N VAL A 968 7.62 -18.53 -4.77
CA VAL A 968 8.24 -17.50 -5.62
C VAL A 968 8.75 -16.32 -4.78
N GLN A 969 7.91 -15.77 -3.90
CA GLN A 969 8.30 -14.59 -3.10
C GLN A 969 9.43 -14.87 -2.12
N SER A 970 9.42 -16.05 -1.50
CA SER A 970 10.47 -16.47 -0.57
C SER A 970 11.77 -16.75 -1.34
N SER A 971 11.71 -17.29 -2.55
CA SER A 971 12.88 -17.44 -3.41
C SER A 971 13.44 -16.09 -3.90
N ALA A 972 12.60 -15.08 -4.09
CA ALA A 972 13.06 -13.73 -4.38
C ALA A 972 13.83 -13.10 -3.19
N VAL A 973 13.43 -13.42 -1.95
CA VAL A 973 14.20 -13.04 -0.76
C VAL A 973 15.54 -13.77 -0.69
N ASP A 974 15.60 -15.05 -1.09
CA ASP A 974 16.87 -15.77 -1.23
C ASP A 974 17.82 -15.07 -2.20
N TYR A 975 17.28 -14.57 -3.32
CA TYR A 975 18.02 -13.77 -4.30
C TYR A 975 18.60 -12.49 -3.68
N LEU A 976 17.78 -11.74 -2.95
CA LEU A 976 18.23 -10.52 -2.26
C LEU A 976 19.35 -10.83 -1.26
N HIS A 977 19.19 -11.86 -0.43
CA HIS A 977 20.23 -12.22 0.55
C HIS A 977 21.55 -12.62 -0.11
N LEU A 978 21.50 -13.35 -1.23
CA LEU A 978 22.70 -13.68 -2.01
C LEU A 978 23.38 -12.43 -2.57
N MET A 979 22.60 -11.48 -3.10
CA MET A 979 23.15 -10.21 -3.56
C MET A 979 23.83 -9.43 -2.44
N LEU A 980 23.20 -9.32 -1.27
CA LEU A 980 23.75 -8.57 -0.14
C LEU A 980 25.06 -9.20 0.36
N VAL A 981 25.09 -10.53 0.51
CA VAL A 981 26.26 -11.26 0.97
C VAL A 981 27.42 -11.17 -0.03
N CYS A 982 27.14 -11.31 -1.33
CA CYS A 982 28.16 -11.20 -2.37
C CYS A 982 28.69 -9.77 -2.50
N MET A 983 27.80 -8.77 -2.51
CA MET A 983 28.22 -7.37 -2.59
C MET A 983 29.07 -6.99 -1.37
N LYS A 984 28.67 -7.42 -0.17
CA LYS A 984 29.48 -7.25 1.04
C LYS A 984 30.85 -7.91 0.93
N TRP A 985 30.91 -9.13 0.42
CA TRP A 985 32.19 -9.82 0.20
C TRP A 985 33.11 -9.04 -0.73
N LEU A 986 32.59 -8.52 -1.85
CA LEU A 986 33.37 -7.70 -2.79
C LEU A 986 33.82 -6.37 -2.17
N ILE A 987 32.94 -5.73 -1.41
CA ILE A 987 33.25 -4.49 -0.67
C ILE A 987 34.42 -4.73 0.29
N ASP A 988 34.33 -5.78 1.12
CA ASP A 988 35.34 -6.10 2.13
C ASP A 988 36.67 -6.55 1.47
N THR A 989 36.60 -7.31 0.37
CA THR A 989 37.80 -7.87 -0.31
C THR A 989 38.59 -6.80 -1.06
N TYR A 990 37.91 -5.86 -1.72
CA TYR A 990 38.55 -4.81 -2.54
C TYR A 990 38.59 -3.44 -1.85
N ASN A 991 38.18 -3.38 -0.57
CA ASN A 991 38.11 -2.15 0.22
C ASN A 991 37.37 -1.01 -0.50
N ILE A 992 36.18 -1.31 -1.01
CA ILE A 992 35.32 -0.33 -1.70
C ILE A 992 34.57 0.45 -0.62
N ARG A 993 34.70 1.79 -0.59
CA ARG A 993 34.00 2.62 0.41
C ARG A 993 32.51 2.73 0.08
N CYS A 994 31.75 1.74 0.53
CA CYS A 994 30.35 1.55 0.16
C CYS A 994 29.54 0.96 1.33
N ARG A 995 28.29 1.40 1.47
CA ARG A 995 27.36 0.93 2.51
C ARG A 995 25.98 0.70 1.93
N PHE A 996 25.31 -0.35 2.41
CA PHE A 996 23.93 -0.64 2.04
C PHE A 996 22.95 0.39 2.62
N VAL A 997 22.05 0.92 1.79
CA VAL A 997 21.11 1.99 2.15
C VAL A 997 19.72 1.41 2.37
N LEU A 998 19.18 0.78 1.32
CA LEU A 998 17.80 0.31 1.27
C LEU A 998 17.64 -0.68 0.12
N SER A 999 16.70 -1.60 0.26
CA SER A 999 16.14 -2.37 -0.85
C SER A 999 14.63 -2.16 -0.89
N ILE A 1000 14.08 -1.74 -2.04
CA ILE A 1000 12.65 -1.52 -2.25
C ILE A 1000 12.20 -2.46 -3.36
N HIS A 1001 11.35 -3.43 -3.05
CA HIS A 1001 10.93 -4.46 -4.01
C HIS A 1001 12.17 -5.17 -4.59
N ASP A 1002 12.43 -4.96 -5.89
CA ASP A 1002 13.51 -5.59 -6.64
C ASP A 1002 14.69 -4.61 -6.86
N GLU A 1003 14.60 -3.39 -6.31
CA GLU A 1003 15.66 -2.37 -6.31
C GLU A 1003 16.61 -2.59 -5.13
N VAL A 1004 17.92 -2.50 -5.38
CA VAL A 1004 18.96 -2.52 -4.33
C VAL A 1004 19.82 -1.27 -4.48
N ARG A 1005 19.89 -0.46 -3.42
CA ARG A 1005 20.63 0.80 -3.42
C ARG A 1005 21.73 0.80 -2.34
N TYR A 1006 22.90 1.26 -2.75
CA TYR A 1006 24.07 1.47 -1.91
C TYR A 1006 24.50 2.92 -1.98
N ILE A 1007 25.13 3.43 -0.94
CA ILE A 1007 25.85 4.70 -0.96
C ILE A 1007 27.33 4.40 -1.03
N CYS A 1008 28.05 5.12 -1.88
CA CYS A 1008 29.48 4.95 -2.05
C CYS A 1008 30.19 6.30 -2.14
N HIS A 1009 31.49 6.31 -1.83
CA HIS A 1009 32.31 7.48 -2.08
C HIS A 1009 32.48 7.69 -3.59
N ILE A 1010 32.51 8.94 -4.05
CA ILE A 1010 32.48 9.29 -5.46
C ILE A 1010 33.61 8.64 -6.28
N ASP A 1011 34.80 8.48 -5.70
CA ASP A 1011 35.96 7.84 -6.36
C ASP A 1011 35.72 6.35 -6.66
N ASP A 1012 34.91 5.68 -5.84
CA ASP A 1012 34.69 4.24 -5.91
C ASP A 1012 33.41 3.88 -6.68
N ARG A 1013 32.67 4.87 -7.20
CA ARG A 1013 31.36 4.66 -7.83
C ARG A 1013 31.37 3.65 -8.97
N TYR A 1014 32.35 3.71 -9.87
CA TYR A 1014 32.45 2.78 -11.00
C TYR A 1014 32.89 1.38 -10.58
N ARG A 1015 33.74 1.28 -9.53
CA ARG A 1015 34.14 -0.01 -8.93
C ARG A 1015 32.94 -0.67 -8.24
N ALA A 1016 32.15 0.10 -7.50
CA ALA A 1016 30.91 -0.37 -6.89
C ALA A 1016 29.88 -0.81 -7.95
N SER A 1017 29.75 -0.08 -9.07
CA SER A 1017 28.90 -0.50 -10.18
C SER A 1017 29.36 -1.83 -10.79
N LEU A 1018 30.66 -2.02 -11.03
CA LEU A 1018 31.18 -3.31 -11.50
C LEU A 1018 30.94 -4.45 -10.50
N ALA A 1019 31.15 -4.19 -9.20
CA ALA A 1019 30.89 -5.16 -8.15
C ALA A 1019 29.41 -5.58 -8.09
N LEU A 1020 28.49 -4.65 -8.32
CA LEU A 1020 27.06 -4.93 -8.38
C LEU A 1020 26.68 -5.76 -9.62
N GLN A 1021 27.28 -5.51 -10.80
CA GLN A 1021 27.11 -6.38 -11.97
C GLN A 1021 27.57 -7.81 -11.71
N ILE A 1022 28.77 -7.97 -11.14
CA ILE A 1022 29.34 -9.28 -10.78
C ILE A 1022 28.45 -9.98 -9.75
N THR A 1023 27.90 -9.23 -8.79
CA THR A 1023 26.99 -9.75 -7.78
C THR A 1023 25.72 -10.36 -8.41
N ASN A 1024 25.12 -9.71 -9.39
CA ASN A 1024 23.97 -10.25 -10.10
C ASN A 1024 24.32 -11.49 -10.92
N LEU A 1025 25.46 -11.46 -11.63
CA LEU A 1025 25.98 -12.60 -12.38
C LEU A 1025 26.15 -13.84 -11.49
N LEU A 1026 26.85 -13.69 -10.35
CA LEU A 1026 27.08 -14.78 -9.40
C LEU A 1026 25.79 -15.29 -8.75
N THR A 1027 24.87 -14.38 -8.42
CA THR A 1027 23.57 -14.75 -7.85
C THR A 1027 22.75 -15.57 -8.84
N ARG A 1028 22.66 -15.16 -10.10
CA ARG A 1028 21.91 -15.91 -11.12
C ARG A 1028 22.58 -17.24 -11.48
N ALA A 1029 23.91 -17.26 -11.55
CA ALA A 1029 24.67 -18.49 -11.75
C ALA A 1029 24.46 -19.49 -10.61
N MET A 1030 24.39 -19.03 -9.35
CA MET A 1030 24.05 -19.89 -8.22
C MET A 1030 22.65 -20.48 -8.33
N PHE A 1031 21.65 -19.67 -8.71
CA PHE A 1031 20.28 -20.16 -8.93
C PHE A 1031 20.23 -21.24 -10.01
N ALA A 1032 20.91 -21.02 -11.15
CA ALA A 1032 20.97 -22.00 -12.23
C ALA A 1032 21.68 -23.29 -11.80
N SER A 1033 22.82 -23.17 -11.13
CA SER A 1033 23.59 -24.32 -10.62
C SER A 1033 22.81 -25.15 -9.59
N CYS A 1034 22.10 -24.51 -8.66
CA CYS A 1034 21.25 -25.22 -7.68
C CYS A 1034 20.06 -25.96 -8.30
N LEU A 1035 19.70 -25.61 -9.54
CA LEU A 1035 18.66 -26.26 -10.34
C LEU A 1035 19.23 -27.18 -11.42
N ASN A 1036 20.50 -27.59 -11.30
CA ASN A 1036 21.24 -28.43 -12.25
C ASN A 1036 21.40 -27.86 -13.66
N MET A 1037 21.18 -26.56 -13.87
CA MET A 1037 21.47 -25.88 -15.13
C MET A 1037 22.83 -25.19 -15.04
N ASN A 1038 23.88 -25.88 -15.48
CA ASN A 1038 25.28 -25.45 -15.37
C ASN A 1038 25.71 -24.45 -16.45
N ASP A 1039 24.83 -23.50 -16.74
CA ASP A 1039 25.05 -22.40 -17.68
C ASP A 1039 24.07 -21.27 -17.40
N LEU A 1040 24.30 -20.09 -17.99
CA LEU A 1040 23.43 -18.92 -17.83
C LEU A 1040 23.22 -18.19 -19.17
N PRO A 1041 21.99 -17.76 -19.51
CA PRO A 1041 21.76 -16.92 -20.68
C PRO A 1041 22.39 -15.53 -20.52
N ALA A 1042 22.99 -15.01 -21.60
CA ALA A 1042 23.65 -13.70 -21.58
C ALA A 1042 22.66 -12.55 -21.30
N SER A 1043 21.41 -12.67 -21.72
CA SER A 1043 20.37 -11.63 -21.57
C SER A 1043 20.01 -11.32 -20.12
N VAL A 1044 20.26 -12.25 -19.20
CA VAL A 1044 19.94 -12.09 -17.77
C VAL A 1044 21.18 -11.90 -16.90
N ALA A 1045 22.36 -12.20 -17.42
CA ALA A 1045 23.63 -12.23 -16.68
C ALA A 1045 23.95 -10.88 -16.01
N PHE A 1046 23.65 -9.77 -16.69
CA PHE A 1046 23.94 -8.42 -16.25
C PHE A 1046 22.66 -7.61 -16.10
N PHE A 1047 22.70 -6.59 -15.24
CA PHE A 1047 21.65 -5.57 -15.22
C PHE A 1047 21.63 -4.82 -16.55
N SER A 1048 20.43 -4.44 -16.99
CA SER A 1048 20.25 -3.56 -18.14
C SER A 1048 21.07 -2.28 -18.01
N SER A 1049 21.08 -1.69 -16.81
CA SER A 1049 21.96 -0.58 -16.45
C SER A 1049 22.13 -0.49 -14.93
N ILE A 1050 23.19 0.20 -14.50
CA ILE A 1050 23.38 0.61 -13.10
C ILE A 1050 23.29 2.11 -13.00
N ASP A 1051 22.45 2.56 -12.08
CA ASP A 1051 22.23 3.97 -11.81
C ASP A 1051 23.27 4.49 -10.82
N VAL A 1052 23.84 5.65 -11.11
CA VAL A 1052 24.71 6.41 -10.23
C VAL A 1052 24.16 7.82 -10.07
N ASP A 1053 23.72 8.19 -8.87
CA ASP A 1053 22.98 9.44 -8.65
C ASP A 1053 23.25 10.08 -7.29
N ARG A 1054 22.96 11.37 -7.14
CA ARG A 1054 23.02 12.09 -5.85
C ARG A 1054 21.73 11.97 -5.05
N CYS A 1055 20.62 11.57 -5.66
CA CYS A 1055 19.35 11.34 -4.96
C CYS A 1055 18.74 9.98 -5.33
N LEU A 1056 17.80 9.50 -4.52
CA LEU A 1056 17.06 8.28 -4.85
C LEU A 1056 15.86 8.59 -5.75
N ARG A 1057 15.94 8.20 -7.02
CA ARG A 1057 14.82 8.25 -7.96
C ARG A 1057 14.80 7.00 -8.84
N LYS A 1058 13.67 6.77 -9.51
CA LYS A 1058 13.46 5.56 -10.31
C LYS A 1058 14.43 5.49 -11.50
N GLU A 1059 14.59 6.62 -12.19
CA GLU A 1059 15.45 6.75 -13.36
C GLU A 1059 16.33 7.99 -13.15
N PRO A 1060 17.65 7.92 -13.37
CA PRO A 1060 18.58 9.03 -13.08
C PRO A 1060 18.30 10.32 -13.84
N PHE A 1061 17.60 10.25 -14.96
CA PHE A 1061 17.25 11.40 -15.78
C PHE A 1061 15.91 12.03 -15.41
N MET A 1062 15.17 11.44 -14.46
CA MET A 1062 13.85 11.92 -14.07
C MET A 1062 13.98 13.15 -13.18
N ASP A 1063 13.49 14.29 -13.65
CA ASP A 1063 13.53 15.57 -12.92
C ASP A 1063 12.50 15.67 -11.78
N CYS A 1064 11.68 14.63 -11.57
CA CYS A 1064 10.67 14.52 -10.51
C CYS A 1064 9.78 15.77 -10.35
N LYS A 1065 9.24 16.27 -11.47
CA LYS A 1065 8.24 17.34 -11.47
C LYS A 1065 6.92 16.85 -10.89
N THR A 1066 6.47 17.51 -9.83
CA THR A 1066 5.23 17.21 -9.12
C THR A 1066 4.52 18.52 -8.78
N PRO A 1067 3.26 18.50 -8.32
CA PRO A 1067 2.57 19.73 -7.95
C PRO A 1067 3.26 20.52 -6.82
N SER A 1068 3.89 19.82 -5.87
CA SER A 1068 4.70 20.42 -4.79
C SER A 1068 6.11 20.82 -5.23
N ASN A 1069 6.57 20.33 -6.38
CA ASN A 1069 7.84 20.70 -6.99
C ASN A 1069 7.67 20.97 -8.50
N PRO A 1070 7.02 22.09 -8.89
CA PRO A 1070 6.67 22.33 -10.29
C PRO A 1070 7.89 22.63 -11.18
N LEU A 1071 8.96 23.18 -10.60
CA LEU A 1071 10.19 23.52 -11.31
C LEU A 1071 11.11 22.30 -11.53
N GLY A 1072 10.89 21.21 -10.80
CA GLY A 1072 11.73 20.00 -10.87
C GLY A 1072 12.98 20.06 -10.00
N LEU A 1073 13.70 18.96 -9.92
CA LEU A 1073 14.90 18.79 -9.09
C LEU A 1073 16.06 19.68 -9.53
N GLU A 1074 16.26 19.84 -10.84
CA GLU A 1074 17.37 20.62 -11.38
C GLU A 1074 17.22 22.11 -11.01
N ALA A 1075 16.06 22.71 -11.29
CA ALA A 1075 15.83 24.14 -11.04
C ALA A 1075 15.52 24.48 -9.58
N ALA A 1076 14.75 23.64 -8.86
CA ALA A 1076 14.32 23.96 -7.49
C ALA A 1076 15.32 23.57 -6.40
N TYR A 1077 16.06 22.48 -6.63
CA TYR A 1077 16.95 21.86 -5.64
C TYR A 1077 18.42 21.82 -6.09
N ASN A 1078 18.74 22.25 -7.32
CA ASN A 1078 20.09 22.20 -7.89
C ASN A 1078 20.66 20.76 -7.96
N ILE A 1079 19.79 19.78 -8.24
CA ILE A 1079 20.16 18.37 -8.36
C ILE A 1079 20.16 17.99 -9.85
N LEU A 1080 21.36 17.81 -10.40
CA LEU A 1080 21.54 17.43 -11.78
C LEU A 1080 21.07 15.97 -12.04
N PRO A 1081 20.75 15.63 -13.29
CA PRO A 1081 20.56 14.24 -13.72
C PRO A 1081 21.77 13.36 -13.37
N GLY A 1082 21.51 12.12 -12.94
CA GLY A 1082 22.55 11.13 -12.67
C GLY A 1082 23.04 10.43 -13.94
N GLU A 1083 23.84 9.38 -13.74
CA GLU A 1083 24.38 8.51 -14.78
C GLU A 1083 23.65 7.16 -14.76
N SER A 1084 23.46 6.56 -15.94
CA SER A 1084 22.97 5.18 -16.08
C SER A 1084 23.97 4.46 -16.97
N LEU A 1085 24.63 3.44 -16.43
CA LEU A 1085 25.82 2.83 -17.02
C LEU A 1085 25.55 1.37 -17.40
N THR A 1086 25.84 1.04 -18.65
CA THR A 1086 25.83 -0.34 -19.14
C THR A 1086 27.10 -1.08 -18.71
N ILE A 1087 27.07 -2.41 -18.76
CA ILE A 1087 28.23 -3.24 -18.43
C ILE A 1087 29.46 -2.93 -19.31
N SER A 1088 29.29 -2.70 -20.62
CA SER A 1088 30.39 -2.36 -21.53
C SER A 1088 31.05 -1.02 -21.18
N GLU A 1089 30.25 -0.03 -20.78
CA GLU A 1089 30.75 1.28 -20.31
C GLU A 1089 31.50 1.14 -18.98
N ILE A 1090 30.94 0.39 -18.02
CA ILE A 1090 31.56 0.14 -16.71
C ILE A 1090 32.91 -0.55 -16.88
N LEU A 1091 33.00 -1.57 -17.73
CA LEU A 1091 34.25 -2.30 -17.99
C LEU A 1091 35.32 -1.38 -18.60
N THR A 1092 34.91 -0.43 -19.45
CA THR A 1092 35.80 0.57 -20.03
C THR A 1092 36.32 1.54 -18.97
N LEU A 1093 35.44 2.02 -18.08
CA LEU A 1093 35.80 2.97 -17.02
C LEU A 1093 36.65 2.37 -15.90
N THR A 1094 36.50 1.07 -15.64
CA THR A 1094 37.21 0.33 -14.58
C THR A 1094 38.45 -0.42 -15.06
N ASN A 1095 38.78 -0.33 -16.36
CA ASN A 1095 39.80 -1.18 -17.00
C ASN A 1095 39.60 -2.67 -16.70
N LYS A 1096 38.33 -3.11 -16.59
CA LYS A 1096 37.94 -4.50 -16.26
C LYS A 1096 38.42 -5.02 -14.90
N THR A 1097 38.77 -4.15 -13.96
CA THR A 1097 39.29 -4.55 -12.63
C THR A 1097 38.54 -3.89 -11.48
N LEU A 1098 38.44 -4.60 -10.36
CA LEU A 1098 37.94 -4.04 -9.09
C LEU A 1098 39.05 -3.47 -8.21
N GLU A 1099 40.31 -3.72 -8.55
CA GLU A 1099 41.46 -3.18 -7.83
C GLU A 1099 41.52 -1.65 -7.97
N LEU A 1100 42.07 -0.99 -6.96
CA LEU A 1100 42.41 0.43 -7.08
C LEU A 1100 43.47 0.57 -8.16
N SER A 1101 43.09 1.14 -9.32
CA SER A 1101 44.08 1.58 -10.29
C SER A 1101 45.00 2.57 -9.58
N LYS A 1102 46.29 2.22 -9.47
CA LYS A 1102 47.31 3.23 -9.16
C LYS A 1102 47.14 4.34 -10.20
N PRO A 1103 47.25 5.62 -9.82
CA PRO A 1103 47.20 6.72 -10.79
C PRO A 1103 48.46 6.68 -11.66
N GLU A 1104 48.52 5.74 -12.60
CA GLU A 1104 49.39 5.87 -13.75
C GLU A 1104 48.76 6.96 -14.62
N SER A 1105 49.56 8.00 -14.84
CA SER A 1105 49.30 9.16 -15.66
C SER A 1105 48.45 8.82 -16.89
N ILE A 1106 47.13 8.99 -16.80
CA ILE A 1106 46.27 9.10 -17.96
C ILE A 1106 46.70 10.37 -18.66
N THR A 1107 47.59 10.23 -19.64
CA THR A 1107 47.96 11.31 -20.54
C THR A 1107 46.70 11.90 -21.15
N ASN A 1108 46.49 13.19 -20.88
CA ASN A 1108 45.47 14.10 -21.40
C ASN A 1108 45.38 14.14 -22.94
N LYS A 1109 45.02 13.03 -23.59
CA LYS A 1109 44.87 12.98 -25.05
C LYS A 1109 43.54 12.46 -25.57
N GLN A 1110 42.60 12.01 -24.71
CA GLN A 1110 41.25 11.62 -25.17
C GLN A 1110 40.07 12.27 -24.43
N LEU A 1111 40.32 13.09 -23.40
CA LEU A 1111 39.31 13.96 -22.78
C LEU A 1111 39.51 15.43 -23.22
N LYS A 1112 39.27 15.70 -24.51
CA LYS A 1112 39.07 17.06 -25.03
C LYS A 1112 37.81 17.08 -25.92
N SER A 1113 36.66 16.82 -25.33
CA SER A 1113 35.35 17.20 -25.89
C SER A 1113 34.25 17.15 -24.83
N LYS A 1114 34.45 17.82 -23.69
CA LYS A 1114 33.41 18.31 -22.78
C LYS A 1114 34.11 19.19 -21.73
N GLU A 1115 33.77 20.46 -21.73
CA GLU A 1115 34.38 21.51 -20.89
C GLU A 1115 34.18 21.22 -19.40
N PRO A 1116 35.14 21.59 -18.54
CA PRO A 1116 35.00 21.46 -17.10
C PRO A 1116 34.07 22.55 -16.52
N LEU A 1117 33.22 22.13 -15.58
CA LEU A 1117 32.38 22.97 -14.74
C LEU A 1117 33.21 24.04 -14.02
N THR A 1118 33.14 25.28 -14.50
CA THR A 1118 33.53 26.46 -13.71
C THR A 1118 32.46 26.72 -12.67
N ILE A 1119 32.82 26.52 -11.40
CA ILE A 1119 32.08 27.02 -10.24
C ILE A 1119 32.13 28.55 -10.34
N VAL A 1120 31.00 29.17 -10.68
CA VAL A 1120 30.81 30.62 -10.51
C VAL A 1120 30.00 30.79 -9.24
N GLU A 1121 30.66 31.24 -8.18
CA GLU A 1121 29.99 31.82 -7.01
C GLU A 1121 29.17 33.02 -7.47
N LYS A 1122 27.85 32.92 -7.34
CA LYS A 1122 26.93 34.06 -7.18
C LYS A 1122 25.74 33.66 -6.32
#